data_AF-V4A7D4-F1
#
_entry.id   AF-V4A7D4-F1
#
_cell.length_a   1.000
_cell.length_b   1.000
_cell.length_c   1.000
_cell.angle_alpha   90.00
_cell.angle_beta   90.00
_cell.angle_gamma   90.00
#
_symmetry.space_group_name_H-M   'P 1'
#
loop_
_entity.id
_entity.type
_entity.pdbx_description
1 polymer ?
#
loop_
_entity_poly.entity_id
_entity_poly.type
_entity_poly.pdbx_seq_one_letter_code
_entity_poly.pdbx_strand_id
1 'polypeptide(L)'
;MGVNVSKEQNRPPSKSSPSPASSLSNQPDDNNQNQNDTNNIKKQANGSASKDPKQYSKAPPPPRPPGKLKDEIFKVEDYKEVDEHALSVRPRLLKGTFLELVQFLTDKPEWDDLSKVRCLFMWMTSVDVYSFDIDEAPSQSPLEYFRKIQANTGNHAHLFSGLCQMAGIPCTIISGMNKSAAYEVGKPANRKTMGAQWNAVYCAGDWRFVDAFWASACVVGRKTGEWSLVDSDGNPMDEEEEEDEGETQHRINEFYFLTDPDKLIWTHFPDEKKWQLLPKPVSQKDFEDHCYIRERFYIMGMNFKEEALRKCLLKTQHGERDVKFTIPAENSCNYRFKYMLYQSRTCKGSEDNVKVFLDRFVFFEHTSDYVHFELRFPIKGDFKMDIYGLDLNESDTFDLCCTYIIHCPEAKKNCMPFPDCPPLGWGPIGDTKNVGLKPKTHNKGIVESKDGKVEIRFKTEKEIQLHQTLKHSVIDDATLSNYSVSRQENGEAVVNLRLPQKGEYALKLFAQDNDNEGEAPNVCNYLIRVDGTDPQSQPFPNMTKGNMGKSHLADKLGVKALTHPSGMIDAETGKLAIKFSAKKNLELVCELHCHDAGATKQCSAMTRDEKGEWIFDLDLPQSGEYSLNVFAREKKDASRIYDVHTYLIKSAGYGEQFKGKADDNSEDGDQAETIATETVDTSDKVVMIPVPPDCEKAVAAVHRKNANDPPGTDQIKFIKQDDSSMVKVDLPDYGEYVLNLYNVEKGGNVKNVAKYQINRKPAGELYDDNINYIMDNVMGDGSQVTSADSTPSPELDKIDPKKSEEERRKAARKQVQKAIDLKDVRQLQVALARYDALQTNKDDEMLKKAQKVLQVLKAKSELTEACQKRKLPALEEALRNAKAANFDRSLDLPIAIATRLRDRIAKMEKLRHEVLSMEQKTISEIKSYSKPPDGIHPTLTATFLLLGVQMKELKEWKSVIVLMGKTGKDSFMRQISYFDPKSVSPKTAARAKKVLNKFTRDQVRQSSAGAATFYIWVTGMIEEIESHGGTEAQSDSNRLRL
;
A
#
# COMPACT_ATOMS: atom_id res chain seq x y z
N MET A 1 -48.40 -31.21 -3.53
CA MET A 1 -48.41 -32.57 -4.13
C MET A 1 -47.18 -33.31 -3.60
N GLY A 2 -47.20 -34.64 -3.45
CA GLY A 2 -46.04 -35.39 -2.92
C GLY A 2 -46.16 -36.92 -3.06
N VAL A 3 -45.04 -37.65 -2.88
CA VAL A 3 -44.91 -39.13 -2.74
C VAL A 3 -43.42 -39.48 -2.47
N ASN A 4 -43.00 -40.62 -1.89
CA ASN A 4 -43.23 -41.11 -0.53
C ASN A 4 -42.33 -42.34 -0.19
N VAL A 5 -41.36 -42.20 0.75
CA VAL A 5 -40.65 -43.32 1.46
C VAL A 5 -39.73 -44.16 0.51
N SER A 6 -38.70 -44.97 0.82
CA SER A 6 -38.06 -45.66 1.99
C SER A 6 -36.51 -45.55 1.89
N LYS A 7 -35.60 -45.80 2.86
CA LYS A 7 -35.52 -46.45 4.20
C LYS A 7 -34.90 -47.89 4.24
N GLU A 8 -33.71 -47.98 4.88
CA GLU A 8 -33.05 -49.11 5.59
C GLU A 8 -32.25 -50.28 4.91
N GLN A 9 -30.98 -50.40 5.37
CA GLN A 9 -30.20 -51.59 5.83
C GLN A 9 -30.18 -52.95 5.08
N ASN A 10 -28.98 -53.51 4.78
CA ASN A 10 -28.33 -54.55 5.63
C ASN A 10 -26.92 -55.10 5.19
N ARG A 11 -26.33 -55.94 6.06
CA ARG A 11 -25.10 -56.80 5.96
C ARG A 11 -25.26 -57.96 4.92
N PRO A 12 -24.23 -58.77 4.51
CA PRO A 12 -23.50 -59.72 5.39
C PRO A 12 -21.97 -59.98 5.04
N PRO A 13 -21.38 -61.22 4.92
CA PRO A 13 -20.30 -61.67 5.83
C PRO A 13 -19.01 -62.21 5.12
N SER A 14 -18.29 -63.19 5.72
CA SER A 14 -16.90 -63.57 5.35
C SER A 14 -16.58 -65.08 5.29
N LYS A 15 -15.46 -65.40 4.61
CA LYS A 15 -14.63 -66.64 4.59
C LYS A 15 -15.22 -67.98 4.08
N SER A 16 -14.46 -68.61 3.18
CA SER A 16 -14.21 -70.08 3.15
C SER A 16 -12.94 -70.41 2.32
N SER A 17 -12.40 -71.62 2.47
CA SER A 17 -11.23 -72.17 1.74
C SER A 17 -11.63 -73.46 1.00
N PRO A 18 -10.83 -73.98 0.05
CA PRO A 18 -10.01 -75.17 0.40
C PRO A 18 -8.66 -75.33 -0.37
N SER A 19 -7.88 -76.34 0.05
CA SER A 19 -6.63 -76.85 -0.58
C SER A 19 -6.93 -78.06 -1.52
N PRO A 20 -6.00 -78.93 -2.03
CA PRO A 20 -4.63 -79.35 -1.60
C PRO A 20 -3.56 -79.14 -2.73
N ALA A 21 -2.40 -79.81 -2.91
CA ALA A 21 -1.78 -81.03 -2.33
C ALA A 21 -0.24 -81.12 -2.56
N SER A 22 0.41 -82.11 -1.90
CA SER A 22 1.53 -83.02 -2.32
C SER A 22 2.60 -82.62 -3.36
N SER A 23 3.89 -82.99 -3.27
CA SER A 23 4.58 -83.91 -2.31
C SER A 23 6.12 -84.02 -2.51
N LEU A 24 6.86 -84.21 -1.40
CA LEU A 24 8.01 -85.16 -1.17
C LEU A 24 9.28 -85.11 -2.06
N SER A 25 10.49 -85.50 -1.62
CA SER A 25 11.08 -85.72 -0.27
C SER A 25 12.60 -85.96 -0.34
N ASN A 26 13.36 -85.63 0.73
CA ASN A 26 14.18 -86.59 1.51
C ASN A 26 15.00 -85.92 2.64
N GLN A 27 15.58 -86.76 3.50
CA GLN A 27 16.15 -86.57 4.84
C GLN A 27 17.64 -87.04 4.85
N PRO A 28 18.40 -87.12 5.98
CA PRO A 28 18.21 -86.63 7.37
C PRO A 28 19.51 -86.01 8.00
N ASP A 29 19.54 -85.99 9.35
CA ASP A 29 20.66 -86.01 10.32
C ASP A 29 20.97 -84.68 11.06
N ASP A 30 20.77 -84.48 12.37
CA ASP A 30 21.12 -85.19 13.65
C ASP A 30 22.37 -84.56 14.32
N ASN A 31 22.51 -84.31 15.64
CA ASN A 31 21.66 -84.38 16.86
C ASN A 31 21.83 -83.04 17.65
N ASN A 32 20.95 -82.50 18.52
CA ASN A 32 19.91 -83.00 19.45
C ASN A 32 20.41 -83.26 20.90
N GLN A 33 19.46 -83.26 21.87
CA GLN A 33 19.58 -83.52 23.33
C GLN A 33 20.12 -82.37 24.20
N ASN A 34 19.65 -82.11 25.45
CA ASN A 34 18.57 -82.63 26.31
C ASN A 34 18.37 -81.61 27.51
N GLN A 35 17.34 -81.57 28.37
CA GLN A 35 16.06 -82.30 28.55
C GLN A 35 15.12 -81.52 29.53
N ASN A 36 13.79 -81.62 29.34
CA ASN A 36 12.71 -81.90 30.33
C ASN A 36 12.55 -81.11 31.68
N ASP A 37 11.38 -81.04 32.36
CA ASP A 37 10.09 -81.72 32.11
C ASP A 37 8.80 -81.01 32.62
N THR A 38 7.67 -81.38 31.99
CA THR A 38 6.23 -81.34 32.42
C THR A 38 5.53 -80.13 33.08
N ASN A 39 4.29 -79.89 32.61
CA ASN A 39 3.26 -79.03 33.24
C ASN A 39 2.45 -79.75 34.34
N ASN A 40 1.75 -78.99 35.18
CA ASN A 40 0.45 -79.43 35.74
C ASN A 40 -0.52 -78.24 36.00
N ILE A 41 -1.83 -78.47 35.97
CA ILE A 41 -2.87 -77.41 35.99
C ILE A 41 -3.98 -77.73 37.00
N LYS A 42 -4.34 -76.77 37.89
CA LYS A 42 -5.74 -76.58 38.36
C LYS A 42 -6.01 -75.28 39.17
N LYS A 43 -6.88 -74.44 38.59
CA LYS A 43 -8.04 -73.73 39.19
C LYS A 43 -7.93 -72.85 40.47
N GLN A 44 -8.26 -71.58 40.24
CA GLN A 44 -9.30 -70.75 40.91
C GLN A 44 -9.03 -69.98 42.22
N ALA A 45 -9.58 -68.75 42.20
CA ALA A 45 -10.13 -67.92 43.29
C ALA A 45 -9.26 -66.84 43.98
N ASN A 46 -9.79 -65.62 43.92
CA ASN A 46 -9.75 -64.48 44.85
C ASN A 46 -8.44 -64.11 45.58
N GLY A 47 -7.99 -62.87 45.37
CA GLY A 47 -7.06 -62.15 46.24
C GLY A 47 -6.92 -60.69 45.82
N SER A 48 -7.18 -59.75 46.73
CA SER A 48 -6.99 -58.31 46.50
C SER A 48 -5.50 -57.96 46.50
N ALA A 49 -5.00 -57.37 45.41
CA ALA A 49 -3.62 -56.89 45.32
C ALA A 49 -3.57 -55.36 45.47
N SER A 50 -2.88 -54.89 46.52
CA SER A 50 -2.34 -53.53 46.55
C SER A 50 -1.46 -53.30 45.33
N LYS A 51 -1.50 -52.10 44.75
CA LYS A 51 -0.51 -51.67 43.75
C LYS A 51 0.49 -50.75 44.42
N ASP A 52 1.64 -51.30 44.79
CA ASP A 52 2.78 -50.51 45.25
C ASP A 52 3.25 -49.55 44.14
N PRO A 53 3.76 -48.35 44.51
CA PRO A 53 4.20 -47.36 43.54
C PRO A 53 5.40 -47.87 42.72
N LYS A 54 5.36 -47.67 41.40
CA LYS A 54 6.45 -48.06 40.50
C LYS A 54 7.72 -47.26 40.80
N GLN A 55 8.79 -47.95 41.22
CA GLN A 55 10.12 -47.35 41.26
C GLN A 55 10.63 -47.06 39.85
N TYR A 56 10.90 -45.80 39.53
CA TYR A 56 11.60 -45.39 38.31
C TYR A 56 13.11 -45.70 38.43
N SER A 57 13.50 -46.96 38.22
CA SER A 57 14.90 -47.43 38.31
C SER A 57 15.61 -47.57 36.95
N LYS A 58 15.03 -47.04 35.87
CA LYS A 58 15.64 -47.02 34.54
C LYS A 58 16.07 -45.60 34.18
N ALA A 59 17.34 -45.45 33.78
CA ALA A 59 17.81 -44.22 33.17
C ALA A 59 16.95 -43.86 31.94
N PRO A 60 16.69 -42.56 31.68
CA PRO A 60 15.84 -42.15 30.57
C PRO A 60 16.45 -42.55 29.22
N PRO A 61 15.62 -42.80 28.19
CA PRO A 61 16.09 -43.29 26.90
C PRO A 61 16.96 -42.25 26.18
N PRO A 62 17.87 -42.69 25.28
CA PRO A 62 18.73 -41.78 24.54
C PRO A 62 17.91 -40.80 23.67
N PRO A 63 18.42 -39.58 23.43
CA PRO A 63 17.77 -38.60 22.57
C PRO A 63 17.61 -39.15 21.15
N ARG A 64 16.39 -39.04 20.62
CA ARG A 64 15.99 -39.43 19.26
C ARG A 64 14.91 -38.47 18.74
N PRO A 65 14.70 -38.35 17.42
CA PRO A 65 13.53 -37.66 16.89
C PRO A 65 12.23 -38.27 17.41
N PRO A 66 11.22 -37.46 17.77
CA PRO A 66 9.93 -37.95 18.23
C PRO A 66 9.19 -38.67 17.09
N GLY A 67 8.45 -39.73 17.42
CA GLY A 67 7.70 -40.55 16.44
C GLY A 67 6.32 -39.99 16.06
N LYS A 68 5.95 -38.82 16.58
CA LYS A 68 4.68 -38.11 16.37
C LYS A 68 4.89 -36.59 16.45
N LEU A 69 4.03 -35.80 15.83
CA LEU A 69 3.97 -34.35 16.05
C LEU A 69 3.31 -34.00 17.39
N LYS A 70 3.46 -32.74 17.86
CA LYS A 70 2.76 -32.19 19.02
C LYS A 70 1.25 -32.39 18.93
N ASP A 71 0.68 -32.03 17.78
CA ASP A 71 -0.76 -31.93 17.56
C ASP A 71 -1.46 -33.32 17.48
N GLU A 72 -0.66 -34.40 17.42
CA GLU A 72 -1.12 -35.80 17.54
C GLU A 72 -1.18 -36.32 18.99
N ILE A 73 -0.59 -35.59 19.95
CA ILE A 73 -0.49 -36.01 21.36
C ILE A 73 -1.06 -35.00 22.36
N PHE A 74 -1.21 -33.74 21.96
CA PHE A 74 -1.64 -32.65 22.83
C PHE A 74 -2.57 -31.68 22.07
N LYS A 75 -3.65 -31.28 22.72
CA LYS A 75 -4.61 -30.27 22.29
C LYS A 75 -5.04 -29.47 23.50
N VAL A 76 -5.06 -28.14 23.44
CA VAL A 76 -5.31 -27.30 24.61
C VAL A 76 -6.71 -27.55 25.19
N GLU A 77 -7.68 -27.90 24.33
CA GLU A 77 -9.07 -28.14 24.70
C GLU A 77 -9.24 -29.32 25.66
N ASP A 78 -8.38 -30.33 25.56
CA ASP A 78 -8.44 -31.57 26.34
C ASP A 78 -7.82 -31.40 27.75
N TYR A 79 -7.12 -30.30 28.02
CA TYR A 79 -6.32 -30.07 29.25
C TYR A 79 -6.87 -28.96 30.17
N LYS A 80 -8.08 -28.45 29.92
CA LYS A 80 -8.65 -27.30 30.68
C LYS A 80 -8.68 -27.49 32.19
N GLU A 81 -9.05 -28.68 32.69
CA GLU A 81 -9.03 -28.99 34.13
C GLU A 81 -7.60 -28.92 34.73
N VAL A 82 -6.60 -29.32 33.93
CA VAL A 82 -5.18 -29.28 34.31
C VAL A 82 -4.68 -27.84 34.43
N ASP A 83 -5.12 -26.98 33.51
CA ASP A 83 -4.77 -25.56 33.46
C ASP A 83 -5.49 -24.77 34.56
N GLU A 84 -6.78 -25.00 34.78
CA GLU A 84 -7.55 -24.43 35.89
C GLU A 84 -6.94 -24.80 37.25
N HIS A 85 -6.50 -26.05 37.42
CA HIS A 85 -5.82 -26.49 38.65
C HIS A 85 -4.43 -25.86 38.79
N ALA A 86 -3.66 -25.70 37.71
CA ALA A 86 -2.37 -25.00 37.71
C ALA A 86 -2.51 -23.53 38.14
N LEU A 87 -3.53 -22.84 37.64
CA LEU A 87 -3.87 -21.46 37.99
C LEU A 87 -4.44 -21.32 39.42
N SER A 88 -4.92 -22.41 40.02
CA SER A 88 -5.47 -22.43 41.40
C SER A 88 -4.40 -22.44 42.52
N VAL A 89 -3.11 -22.37 42.19
CA VAL A 89 -2.01 -22.40 43.18
C VAL A 89 -2.14 -21.27 44.20
N ARG A 90 -2.45 -21.68 45.45
CA ARG A 90 -2.63 -20.78 46.58
C ARG A 90 -1.31 -20.05 46.91
N PRO A 91 -1.29 -18.71 47.05
CA PRO A 91 -0.07 -17.93 47.30
C PRO A 91 0.80 -18.40 48.48
N ARG A 92 0.22 -19.09 49.48
CA ARG A 92 0.96 -19.72 50.59
C ARG A 92 2.04 -20.69 50.10
N LEU A 93 1.85 -21.36 48.95
CA LEU A 93 2.79 -22.33 48.38
C LEU A 93 4.04 -21.65 47.80
N LEU A 94 3.97 -20.37 47.42
CA LEU A 94 5.13 -19.59 46.98
C LEU A 94 6.11 -19.30 48.13
N LYS A 95 5.62 -19.30 49.39
CA LYS A 95 6.39 -19.22 50.63
C LYS A 95 6.67 -20.59 51.27
N GLY A 96 6.12 -21.67 50.71
CA GLY A 96 6.35 -23.05 51.13
C GLY A 96 7.56 -23.67 50.44
N THR A 97 7.70 -24.98 50.56
CA THR A 97 8.75 -25.74 49.86
C THR A 97 8.34 -26.09 48.42
N PHE A 98 9.32 -26.26 47.54
CA PHE A 98 9.08 -26.80 46.20
C PHE A 98 8.38 -28.17 46.21
N LEU A 99 8.61 -29.01 47.23
CA LEU A 99 7.95 -30.30 47.37
C LEU A 99 6.44 -30.16 47.59
N GLU A 100 5.99 -29.25 48.46
CA GLU A 100 4.57 -28.96 48.67
C GLU A 100 3.89 -28.39 47.41
N LEU A 101 4.61 -27.55 46.66
CA LEU A 101 4.13 -27.00 45.40
C LEU A 101 3.96 -28.08 44.33
N VAL A 102 4.98 -28.93 44.12
CA VAL A 102 4.92 -30.02 43.12
C VAL A 102 3.87 -31.06 43.53
N GLN A 103 3.79 -31.41 44.83
CA GLN A 103 2.73 -32.30 45.34
C GLN A 103 1.33 -31.75 45.04
N PHE A 104 1.12 -30.43 45.10
CA PHE A 104 -0.15 -29.82 44.72
C PHE A 104 -0.36 -29.82 43.19
N LEU A 105 0.65 -29.43 42.40
CA LEU A 105 0.60 -29.40 40.94
C LEU A 105 0.51 -30.80 40.28
N THR A 106 0.72 -31.88 41.03
CA THR A 106 0.57 -33.26 40.55
C THR A 106 -0.25 -34.12 41.51
N ASP A 107 -1.23 -33.54 42.22
CA ASP A 107 -2.01 -34.24 43.26
C ASP A 107 -2.94 -35.34 42.71
N LYS A 108 -3.36 -35.23 41.44
CA LYS A 108 -4.27 -36.17 40.76
C LYS A 108 -3.55 -37.50 40.41
N PRO A 109 -3.96 -38.65 41.00
CA PRO A 109 -3.37 -39.94 40.65
C PRO A 109 -3.73 -40.44 39.23
N GLU A 110 -4.81 -39.92 38.65
CA GLU A 110 -5.27 -40.20 37.29
C GLU A 110 -4.46 -39.49 36.19
N TRP A 111 -3.73 -38.43 36.51
CA TRP A 111 -2.92 -37.71 35.53
C TRP A 111 -1.68 -38.48 35.12
N ASP A 112 -1.44 -38.58 33.81
CA ASP A 112 -0.21 -39.13 33.25
C ASP A 112 0.94 -38.13 33.31
N ASP A 113 2.10 -38.51 32.78
CA ASP A 113 3.28 -37.64 32.78
C ASP A 113 3.09 -36.41 31.87
N LEU A 114 2.22 -36.47 30.85
CA LEU A 114 1.91 -35.34 29.97
C LEU A 114 0.99 -34.32 30.65
N SER A 115 -0.07 -34.74 31.35
CA SER A 115 -0.89 -33.85 32.19
C SER A 115 -0.06 -33.17 33.28
N LYS A 116 0.86 -33.90 33.92
CA LYS A 116 1.76 -33.30 34.92
C LYS A 116 2.74 -32.30 34.31
N VAL A 117 3.34 -32.62 33.15
CA VAL A 117 4.18 -31.67 32.38
C VAL A 117 3.40 -30.42 32.00
N ARG A 118 2.12 -30.57 31.60
CA ARG A 118 1.23 -29.44 31.30
C ARG A 118 0.96 -28.58 32.54
N CYS A 119 0.61 -29.17 33.67
CA CYS A 119 0.33 -28.44 34.92
C CYS A 119 1.56 -27.66 35.42
N LEU A 120 2.74 -28.29 35.41
CA LEU A 120 4.01 -27.66 35.80
C LEU A 120 4.40 -26.52 34.85
N PHE A 121 4.16 -26.68 33.55
CA PHE A 121 4.39 -25.63 32.55
C PHE A 121 3.43 -24.46 32.76
N MET A 122 2.12 -24.71 32.72
CA MET A 122 1.07 -23.67 32.81
C MET A 122 1.21 -22.84 34.09
N TRP A 123 1.45 -23.47 35.25
CA TRP A 123 1.70 -22.74 36.49
C TRP A 123 2.90 -21.78 36.34
N MET A 124 4.04 -22.30 35.91
CA MET A 124 5.28 -21.54 35.80
C MET A 124 5.17 -20.42 34.76
N THR A 125 4.48 -20.63 33.64
CA THR A 125 4.28 -19.60 32.60
C THR A 125 3.20 -18.59 32.96
N SER A 126 2.25 -18.92 33.83
CA SER A 126 1.28 -17.95 34.34
C SER A 126 1.88 -16.94 35.31
N VAL A 127 2.98 -17.30 36.00
CA VAL A 127 3.62 -16.47 37.02
C VAL A 127 4.59 -15.49 36.36
N ASP A 128 4.25 -14.20 36.35
CA ASP A 128 5.20 -13.14 35.98
C ASP A 128 6.24 -12.98 37.10
N VAL A 129 7.40 -13.62 36.91
CA VAL A 129 8.53 -13.61 37.86
C VAL A 129 9.11 -12.20 38.09
N TYR A 130 8.94 -11.26 37.15
CA TYR A 130 9.50 -9.92 37.25
C TYR A 130 8.53 -8.92 37.93
N SER A 131 7.24 -9.22 37.99
CA SER A 131 6.23 -8.44 38.72
C SER A 131 6.35 -8.49 40.26
N PHE A 132 7.08 -9.46 40.82
CA PHE A 132 7.19 -9.65 42.27
C PHE A 132 8.25 -8.74 42.90
N ASP A 133 7.83 -7.92 43.87
CA ASP A 133 8.72 -7.33 44.86
C ASP A 133 9.01 -8.38 45.97
N ILE A 134 10.28 -8.69 46.21
CA ILE A 134 10.71 -9.83 47.05
C ILE A 134 11.77 -9.41 48.09
N ASP A 135 11.37 -8.57 49.05
CA ASP A 135 12.18 -8.23 50.24
C ASP A 135 12.65 -9.47 51.01
N GLU A 136 11.71 -10.32 51.43
CA GLU A 136 11.94 -11.51 52.24
C GLU A 136 11.41 -12.78 51.56
N ALA A 137 12.31 -13.74 51.30
CA ALA A 137 11.98 -15.06 50.77
C ALA A 137 12.46 -16.17 51.73
N PRO A 138 11.60 -17.11 52.15
CA PRO A 138 12.03 -18.29 52.91
C PRO A 138 13.02 -19.14 52.10
N SER A 139 14.04 -19.72 52.75
CA SER A 139 15.01 -20.52 52.00
C SER A 139 14.40 -21.80 51.42
N GLN A 140 14.83 -22.17 50.21
CA GLN A 140 14.33 -23.27 49.39
C GLN A 140 12.85 -23.14 48.97
N SER A 141 12.32 -21.92 48.98
CA SER A 141 10.98 -21.58 48.46
C SER A 141 11.00 -21.16 46.98
N PRO A 142 9.85 -21.24 46.29
CA PRO A 142 9.67 -20.64 44.96
C PRO A 142 10.08 -19.16 44.89
N LEU A 143 9.76 -18.35 45.90
CA LEU A 143 10.14 -16.93 45.94
C LEU A 143 11.67 -16.71 46.01
N GLU A 144 12.41 -17.58 46.71
CA GLU A 144 13.89 -17.49 46.71
C GLU A 144 14.45 -17.78 45.31
N TYR A 145 13.77 -18.64 44.54
CA TYR A 145 14.18 -18.95 43.17
C TYR A 145 13.77 -17.86 42.19
N PHE A 146 12.60 -17.24 42.34
CA PHE A 146 12.20 -16.07 41.56
C PHE A 146 13.20 -14.92 41.72
N ARG A 147 13.64 -14.65 42.96
CA ARG A 147 14.71 -13.68 43.24
C ARG A 147 16.06 -14.05 42.58
N LYS A 148 16.36 -15.33 42.38
CA LYS A 148 17.55 -15.78 41.61
C LYS A 148 17.41 -15.54 40.11
N ILE A 149 16.20 -15.70 39.55
CA ILE A 149 15.91 -15.36 38.15
C ILE A 149 16.03 -13.84 37.95
N GLN A 150 15.40 -13.03 38.80
CA GLN A 150 15.54 -11.57 38.81
C GLN A 150 17.01 -11.11 38.91
N ALA A 151 17.82 -11.79 39.73
CA ALA A 151 19.24 -11.51 39.90
C ALA A 151 20.17 -12.17 38.86
N ASN A 152 19.66 -12.78 37.79
CA ASN A 152 20.43 -13.50 36.75
C ASN A 152 21.37 -14.61 37.30
N THR A 153 21.02 -15.21 38.45
CA THR A 153 21.73 -16.34 39.09
C THR A 153 20.98 -17.67 39.03
N GLY A 154 19.76 -17.65 38.49
CA GLY A 154 18.96 -18.82 38.11
C GLY A 154 18.18 -18.53 36.82
N ASN A 155 17.53 -19.54 36.23
CA ASN A 155 16.69 -19.34 35.04
C ASN A 155 15.51 -20.33 34.99
N HIS A 156 14.54 -20.04 34.12
CA HIS A 156 13.33 -20.84 33.96
C HIS A 156 13.61 -22.31 33.58
N ALA A 157 14.66 -22.57 32.79
CA ALA A 157 15.01 -23.94 32.38
C ALA A 157 15.51 -24.82 33.55
N HIS A 158 16.25 -24.23 34.49
CA HIS A 158 16.62 -24.91 35.75
C HIS A 158 15.41 -25.10 36.67
N LEU A 159 14.53 -24.10 36.79
CA LEU A 159 13.29 -24.20 37.57
C LEU A 159 12.41 -25.36 37.05
N PHE A 160 12.09 -25.39 35.76
CA PHE A 160 11.27 -26.43 35.15
C PHE A 160 11.89 -27.83 35.29
N SER A 161 13.22 -27.94 35.11
CA SER A 161 13.95 -29.19 35.32
C SER A 161 13.83 -29.70 36.76
N GLY A 162 13.97 -28.82 37.76
CA GLY A 162 13.80 -29.17 39.17
C GLY A 162 12.39 -29.62 39.51
N LEU A 163 11.37 -28.92 39.01
CA LEU A 163 9.96 -29.30 39.16
C LEU A 163 9.65 -30.67 38.56
N CYS A 164 10.12 -30.92 37.32
CA CYS A 164 9.97 -32.22 36.65
C CYS A 164 10.65 -33.35 37.44
N GLN A 165 11.88 -33.13 37.92
CA GLN A 165 12.62 -34.11 38.70
C GLN A 165 11.91 -34.44 40.02
N MET A 166 11.34 -33.44 40.72
CA MET A 166 10.51 -33.67 41.92
C MET A 166 9.20 -34.40 41.62
N ALA A 167 8.62 -34.21 40.43
CA ALA A 167 7.46 -34.96 39.96
C ALA A 167 7.80 -36.39 39.46
N GLY A 168 9.08 -36.78 39.43
CA GLY A 168 9.55 -38.06 38.92
C GLY A 168 9.63 -38.16 37.38
N ILE A 169 9.52 -37.02 36.69
CA ILE A 169 9.45 -36.92 35.23
C ILE A 169 10.86 -36.64 34.67
N PRO A 170 11.39 -37.45 33.72
CA PRO A 170 12.72 -37.21 33.18
C PRO A 170 12.80 -35.92 32.37
N CYS A 171 13.61 -34.97 32.82
CA CYS A 171 13.86 -33.70 32.16
C CYS A 171 15.38 -33.43 32.09
N THR A 172 15.83 -32.90 30.95
CA THR A 172 17.22 -32.50 30.71
C THR A 172 17.26 -31.04 30.31
N ILE A 173 18.21 -30.28 30.86
CA ILE A 173 18.50 -28.91 30.42
C ILE A 173 19.41 -29.00 29.20
N ILE A 174 19.00 -28.37 28.11
CA ILE A 174 19.79 -28.21 26.89
C ILE A 174 20.48 -26.84 26.97
N SER A 175 21.78 -26.81 26.71
CA SER A 175 22.53 -25.58 26.48
C SER A 175 22.77 -25.39 24.98
N GLY A 176 22.74 -24.14 24.54
CA GLY A 176 22.93 -23.79 23.14
C GLY A 176 22.93 -22.29 22.87
N MET A 177 22.52 -21.93 21.66
CA MET A 177 22.22 -20.57 21.24
C MET A 177 20.74 -20.41 20.93
N ASN A 178 20.19 -19.21 21.12
CA ASN A 178 18.93 -18.85 20.47
C ASN A 178 18.99 -17.51 19.72
N LYS A 179 18.17 -17.36 18.68
CA LYS A 179 17.95 -16.10 17.93
C LYS A 179 17.00 -15.19 18.73
N SER A 180 17.38 -14.85 19.95
CA SER A 180 16.69 -13.88 20.82
C SER A 180 17.13 -12.44 20.51
N ALA A 181 16.80 -11.49 21.38
CA ALA A 181 17.19 -10.08 21.30
C ALA A 181 18.68 -9.83 20.99
N ALA A 182 19.59 -10.74 21.38
CA ALA A 182 21.03 -10.66 21.14
C ALA A 182 21.50 -11.14 19.74
N TYR A 183 20.59 -11.53 18.86
CA TYR A 183 20.87 -11.89 17.47
C TYR A 183 20.49 -10.77 16.50
N GLU A 184 21.35 -10.51 15.52
CA GLU A 184 21.08 -9.58 14.42
C GLU A 184 20.96 -10.38 13.12
N VAL A 185 19.86 -10.18 12.39
CA VAL A 185 19.51 -11.01 11.23
C VAL A 185 20.57 -10.85 10.13
N GLY A 186 21.09 -11.98 9.64
CA GLY A 186 22.11 -11.99 8.59
C GLY A 186 23.56 -11.86 9.07
N LYS A 187 23.81 -11.70 10.38
CA LYS A 187 25.17 -11.82 10.97
C LYS A 187 25.45 -13.26 11.43
N PRO A 188 26.74 -13.64 11.65
CA PRO A 188 27.11 -14.93 12.26
C PRO A 188 26.59 -15.08 13.70
N ALA A 189 26.37 -16.31 14.14
CA ALA A 189 25.89 -16.60 15.48
C ALA A 189 27.06 -16.60 16.49
N ASN A 190 26.85 -16.01 17.66
CA ASN A 190 27.88 -15.87 18.69
C ASN A 190 27.45 -16.54 20.00
N ARG A 191 28.06 -17.70 20.29
CA ARG A 191 27.74 -18.52 21.48
C ARG A 191 27.93 -17.82 22.82
N LYS A 192 28.71 -16.73 22.88
CA LYS A 192 28.95 -15.95 24.10
C LYS A 192 27.82 -14.95 24.38
N THR A 193 27.20 -14.37 23.36
CA THR A 193 26.14 -13.35 23.51
C THR A 193 24.73 -13.94 23.34
N MET A 194 24.56 -14.92 22.46
CA MET A 194 23.29 -15.62 22.19
C MET A 194 23.09 -16.85 23.09
N GLY A 195 23.89 -17.00 24.15
CA GLY A 195 23.93 -18.22 24.97
C GLY A 195 22.66 -18.43 25.77
N ALA A 196 21.97 -19.55 25.54
CA ALA A 196 20.65 -19.83 26.08
C ALA A 196 20.51 -21.25 26.62
N GLN A 197 19.45 -21.48 27.40
CA GLN A 197 19.09 -22.78 27.95
C GLN A 197 17.58 -22.99 27.94
N TRP A 198 17.17 -24.20 27.53
CA TRP A 198 15.78 -24.68 27.50
C TRP A 198 15.76 -26.15 27.93
N ASN A 199 14.60 -26.81 27.85
CA ASN A 199 14.45 -28.19 28.30
C ASN A 199 14.10 -29.15 27.16
N ALA A 200 14.54 -30.40 27.31
CA ALA A 200 13.85 -31.55 26.76
C ALA A 200 13.25 -32.37 27.91
N VAL A 201 11.96 -32.70 27.81
CA VAL A 201 11.22 -33.51 28.77
C VAL A 201 10.74 -34.79 28.09
N TYR A 202 10.76 -35.92 28.80
CA TYR A 202 10.31 -37.21 28.26
C TYR A 202 8.86 -37.49 28.66
N CYS A 203 7.94 -37.34 27.72
CA CYS A 203 6.50 -37.55 27.91
C CYS A 203 5.86 -38.17 26.65
N ALA A 204 4.70 -38.80 26.79
CA ALA A 204 4.00 -39.51 25.70
C ALA A 204 4.85 -40.54 24.91
N GLY A 205 5.98 -41.00 25.46
CA GLY A 205 6.89 -41.97 24.85
C GLY A 205 8.06 -41.40 24.04
N ASP A 206 8.26 -40.08 24.04
CA ASP A 206 9.37 -39.41 23.33
C ASP A 206 9.90 -38.17 24.06
N TRP A 207 11.07 -37.69 23.63
CA TRP A 207 11.60 -36.39 24.08
C TRP A 207 10.89 -35.24 23.36
N ARG A 208 10.47 -34.24 24.11
CA ARG A 208 9.78 -33.02 23.65
C ARG A 208 10.47 -31.78 24.19
N PHE A 209 10.55 -30.71 23.39
CA PHE A 209 11.14 -29.45 23.84
C PHE A 209 10.16 -28.60 24.63
N VAL A 210 10.65 -27.93 25.67
CA VAL A 210 9.94 -26.86 26.38
C VAL A 210 10.91 -25.71 26.57
N ASP A 211 10.60 -24.52 26.07
CA ASP A 211 11.26 -23.28 26.52
C ASP A 211 10.31 -22.50 27.43
N ALA A 212 10.60 -22.54 28.72
CA ALA A 212 9.80 -21.93 29.76
C ALA A 212 9.88 -20.39 29.80
N PHE A 213 10.89 -19.80 29.19
CA PHE A 213 11.11 -18.35 29.18
C PHE A 213 10.44 -17.69 27.98
N TRP A 214 10.62 -18.24 26.77
CA TRP A 214 9.88 -17.78 25.58
C TRP A 214 8.38 -18.11 25.66
N ALA A 215 8.00 -19.08 26.51
CA ALA A 215 6.61 -19.37 26.82
C ALA A 215 5.93 -18.37 27.78
N SER A 216 6.69 -17.53 28.51
CA SER A 216 6.13 -16.55 29.44
C SER A 216 6.42 -15.10 29.03
N ALA A 217 7.62 -14.83 28.52
CA ALA A 217 8.11 -13.49 28.21
C ALA A 217 8.38 -13.32 26.70
N CYS A 218 7.82 -12.27 26.12
CA CYS A 218 8.18 -11.79 24.79
C CYS A 218 8.81 -10.40 24.88
N VAL A 219 10.01 -10.23 24.32
CA VAL A 219 10.61 -8.91 24.12
C VAL A 219 10.03 -8.30 22.84
N VAL A 220 9.45 -7.11 22.96
CA VAL A 220 8.76 -6.37 21.89
C VAL A 220 9.45 -5.00 21.73
N GLY A 221 9.55 -4.49 20.50
CA GLY A 221 9.99 -3.10 20.27
C GLY A 221 11.51 -2.84 20.31
N ARG A 222 12.37 -3.85 20.51
CA ARG A 222 13.83 -3.67 20.49
C ARG A 222 14.31 -3.06 19.15
N LYS A 223 14.86 -1.84 19.20
CA LYS A 223 15.38 -1.07 18.05
C LYS A 223 16.91 -0.99 18.13
N THR A 224 17.62 -1.15 17.02
CA THR A 224 19.11 -1.12 17.01
C THR A 224 19.71 0.17 16.48
N GLY A 225 18.89 1.15 16.05
CA GLY A 225 19.37 2.43 15.50
C GLY A 225 20.14 2.34 14.17
N GLU A 226 20.49 1.15 13.68
CA GLU A 226 21.14 0.97 12.37
C GLU A 226 20.18 1.11 11.18
N TRP A 227 18.87 1.04 11.43
CA TRP A 227 17.82 0.99 10.43
C TRP A 227 16.95 2.25 10.46
N SER A 228 16.50 2.69 9.29
CA SER A 228 15.47 3.72 9.15
C SER A 228 14.25 3.10 8.50
N LEU A 229 13.08 3.20 9.12
CA LEU A 229 11.81 2.85 8.50
C LEU A 229 11.64 3.67 7.22
N VAL A 230 11.20 3.03 6.13
CA VAL A 230 10.95 3.70 4.84
C VAL A 230 9.56 3.37 4.26
N ASP A 231 8.71 2.70 5.04
CA ASP A 231 7.26 2.68 4.87
C ASP A 231 6.53 3.44 5.98
N SER A 232 5.24 3.71 5.74
CA SER A 232 4.43 4.64 6.55
C SER A 232 2.98 4.20 6.81
N ASP A 233 2.56 3.04 6.26
CA ASP A 233 1.20 2.49 6.37
C ASP A 233 0.87 1.96 7.80
N GLY A 234 0.82 2.88 8.77
CA GLY A 234 0.42 2.62 10.16
C GLY A 234 0.12 3.89 10.96
N ASN A 235 1.01 4.88 10.93
CA ASN A 235 0.82 6.26 11.42
C ASN A 235 2.05 7.11 11.05
N PRO A 236 1.92 8.43 10.82
CA PRO A 236 3.04 9.28 10.42
C PRO A 236 3.95 9.63 11.61
N MET A 237 5.19 9.17 11.58
CA MET A 237 6.26 9.68 12.44
C MET A 237 7.58 9.79 11.68
N ASP A 238 8.24 10.94 11.78
CA ASP A 238 9.69 11.08 11.65
C ASP A 238 10.40 10.44 12.86
N GLU A 239 10.04 9.19 13.19
CA GLU A 239 10.74 8.41 14.21
C GLU A 239 12.01 7.84 13.56
N GLU A 240 13.12 8.54 13.79
CA GLU A 240 14.40 7.87 13.73
C GLU A 240 14.38 6.80 14.83
N GLU A 241 14.64 5.53 14.49
CA GLU A 241 14.91 4.53 15.52
C GLU A 241 16.09 5.04 16.37
N GLU A 242 15.79 5.49 17.59
CA GLU A 242 16.72 5.52 18.71
C GLU A 242 16.98 4.07 19.17
N GLU A 243 18.11 3.84 19.85
CA GLU A 243 18.41 2.52 20.41
C GLU A 243 17.47 2.22 21.59
N ASP A 244 16.69 1.15 21.48
CA ASP A 244 15.72 0.71 22.49
C ASP A 244 15.98 -0.77 22.79
N GLU A 245 16.08 -1.15 24.06
CA GLU A 245 16.28 -2.55 24.46
C GLU A 245 15.00 -3.41 24.29
N GLY A 246 13.83 -2.75 24.22
CA GLY A 246 12.51 -3.36 24.04
C GLY A 246 11.82 -3.71 25.37
N GLU A 247 10.50 -3.57 25.40
CA GLU A 247 9.67 -3.97 26.53
C GLU A 247 9.56 -5.49 26.62
N THR A 248 9.70 -6.05 27.82
CA THR A 248 9.37 -7.45 28.09
C THR A 248 7.92 -7.56 28.53
N GLN A 249 7.08 -8.20 27.72
CA GLN A 249 5.66 -8.39 27.99
C GLN A 249 5.38 -9.85 28.40
N HIS A 250 4.62 -10.04 29.47
CA HIS A 250 4.25 -11.37 29.98
C HIS A 250 2.99 -11.90 29.25
N ARG A 251 3.14 -12.91 28.40
CA ARG A 251 2.08 -13.55 27.61
C ARG A 251 2.37 -15.04 27.49
N ILE A 252 1.43 -15.89 27.91
CA ILE A 252 1.57 -17.34 27.78
C ILE A 252 1.59 -17.72 26.30
N ASN A 253 2.70 -18.28 25.82
CA ASN A 253 2.93 -18.60 24.42
C ASN A 253 2.99 -20.12 24.21
N GLU A 254 1.85 -20.69 23.82
CA GLU A 254 1.65 -22.12 23.61
C GLU A 254 2.61 -22.75 22.59
N PHE A 255 3.20 -21.98 21.68
CA PHE A 255 4.14 -22.51 20.68
C PHE A 255 5.31 -23.26 21.35
N TYR A 256 5.85 -22.70 22.44
CA TYR A 256 7.03 -23.21 23.14
C TYR A 256 6.75 -24.41 24.06
N PHE A 257 5.49 -24.83 24.19
CA PHE A 257 5.12 -26.10 24.84
C PHE A 257 5.22 -27.28 23.86
N LEU A 258 6.07 -28.26 24.16
CA LEU A 258 6.24 -29.51 23.40
C LEU A 258 6.60 -29.33 21.92
N THR A 259 7.22 -28.19 21.57
CA THR A 259 7.53 -27.75 20.20
C THR A 259 8.18 -28.85 19.36
N ASP A 260 7.70 -29.04 18.12
CA ASP A 260 8.30 -29.99 17.19
C ASP A 260 9.72 -29.54 16.78
N PRO A 261 10.70 -30.47 16.68
CA PRO A 261 12.11 -30.11 16.47
C PRO A 261 12.42 -29.35 15.18
N ASP A 262 11.67 -29.60 14.11
CA ASP A 262 11.79 -28.96 12.81
C ASP A 262 11.27 -27.51 12.80
N LYS A 263 10.33 -27.18 13.71
CA LYS A 263 9.86 -25.82 13.97
C LYS A 263 10.85 -25.06 14.87
N LEU A 264 11.30 -25.68 15.97
CA LEU A 264 12.14 -25.02 16.98
C LEU A 264 13.58 -24.73 16.53
N ILE A 265 14.17 -25.59 15.68
CA ILE A 265 15.58 -25.45 15.22
C ILE A 265 15.88 -24.12 14.50
N TRP A 266 14.88 -23.40 14.01
CA TRP A 266 15.05 -22.10 13.35
C TRP A 266 15.44 -20.99 14.33
N THR A 267 15.04 -21.10 15.60
CA THR A 267 15.36 -20.14 16.65
C THR A 267 16.30 -20.70 17.71
N HIS A 268 16.33 -22.02 17.95
CA HIS A 268 17.11 -22.64 19.03
C HIS A 268 18.10 -23.69 18.50
N PHE A 269 19.40 -23.47 18.71
CA PHE A 269 20.49 -24.33 18.24
C PHE A 269 21.26 -24.95 19.42
N PRO A 270 21.06 -26.24 19.74
CA PRO A 270 21.79 -26.95 20.80
C PRO A 270 23.30 -27.01 20.56
N ASP A 271 24.09 -26.92 21.63
CA ASP A 271 25.54 -27.18 21.60
C ASP A 271 25.84 -28.63 21.22
N GLU A 272 25.04 -29.58 21.73
CA GLU A 272 25.16 -30.99 21.40
C GLU A 272 24.23 -31.39 20.24
N LYS A 273 24.80 -31.78 19.10
CA LYS A 273 24.08 -32.24 17.89
C LYS A 273 22.96 -33.26 18.16
N LYS A 274 23.11 -34.13 19.17
CA LYS A 274 22.09 -35.14 19.56
C LYS A 274 20.78 -34.50 20.06
N TRP A 275 20.87 -33.35 20.72
CA TRP A 275 19.73 -32.62 21.29
C TRP A 275 18.99 -31.76 20.27
N GLN A 276 19.36 -31.82 18.98
CA GLN A 276 18.51 -31.25 17.92
C GLN A 276 17.25 -32.10 17.68
N LEU A 277 17.25 -33.39 18.05
CA LEU A 277 16.12 -34.32 17.83
C LEU A 277 15.64 -34.38 16.37
N LEU A 278 16.51 -34.11 15.40
CA LEU A 278 16.22 -34.13 13.96
C LEU A 278 16.78 -35.38 13.26
N PRO A 279 16.06 -36.00 12.31
CA PRO A 279 16.58 -37.11 11.50
C PRO A 279 17.80 -36.69 10.64
N LYS A 280 17.82 -35.44 10.18
CA LYS A 280 18.97 -34.79 9.55
C LYS A 280 19.32 -33.52 10.33
N PRO A 281 20.30 -33.57 11.27
CA PRO A 281 20.73 -32.41 12.02
C PRO A 281 21.25 -31.25 11.15
N VAL A 282 20.91 -30.03 11.53
CA VAL A 282 21.27 -28.74 10.95
C VAL A 282 22.67 -28.34 11.41
N SER A 283 23.52 -27.77 10.54
CA SER A 283 24.82 -27.21 10.97
C SER A 283 24.68 -25.77 11.50
N GLN A 284 25.66 -25.27 12.26
CA GLN A 284 25.64 -23.88 12.71
C GLN A 284 25.54 -22.91 11.53
N LYS A 285 26.22 -23.18 10.41
CA LYS A 285 26.13 -22.33 9.22
C LYS A 285 24.73 -22.36 8.60
N ASP A 286 24.08 -23.52 8.54
CA ASP A 286 22.70 -23.59 8.03
C ASP A 286 21.76 -22.79 8.94
N PHE A 287 21.93 -22.88 10.26
CA PHE A 287 21.21 -22.08 11.26
C PHE A 287 21.47 -20.56 11.13
N GLU A 288 22.69 -20.15 10.80
CA GLU A 288 23.03 -18.75 10.50
C GLU A 288 22.37 -18.27 9.20
N ASP A 289 22.52 -19.05 8.11
CA ASP A 289 21.92 -18.79 6.79
C ASP A 289 20.37 -18.77 6.85
N HIS A 290 19.73 -19.51 7.76
CA HIS A 290 18.26 -19.60 7.89
C HIS A 290 17.59 -18.23 8.11
N CYS A 291 16.48 -18.01 7.38
CA CYS A 291 15.50 -16.95 7.63
C CYS A 291 15.11 -16.89 9.11
N TYR A 292 14.95 -15.69 9.66
CA TYR A 292 14.49 -15.53 11.03
C TYR A 292 12.96 -15.68 11.05
N ILE A 293 12.49 -16.78 11.64
CA ILE A 293 11.06 -17.14 11.74
C ILE A 293 10.62 -17.06 13.20
N ARG A 294 9.42 -16.53 13.43
CA ARG A 294 8.72 -16.52 14.71
C ARG A 294 7.44 -17.37 14.64
N GLU A 295 6.95 -17.75 15.81
CA GLU A 295 5.80 -18.62 16.07
C GLU A 295 4.55 -18.34 15.21
N ARG A 296 4.23 -17.07 14.96
CA ARG A 296 3.05 -16.66 14.16
C ARG A 296 3.07 -17.22 12.74
N PHE A 297 4.26 -17.39 12.13
CA PHE A 297 4.43 -18.05 10.84
C PHE A 297 3.86 -19.48 10.84
N TYR A 298 4.19 -20.26 11.88
CA TYR A 298 3.72 -21.64 12.03
C TYR A 298 2.25 -21.71 12.43
N ILE A 299 1.78 -20.80 13.29
CA ILE A 299 0.37 -20.73 13.73
C ILE A 299 -0.55 -20.44 12.52
N MET A 300 -0.15 -19.53 11.63
CA MET A 300 -0.88 -19.24 10.39
C MET A 300 -0.62 -20.27 9.26
N GLY A 301 0.05 -21.39 9.55
CA GLY A 301 0.36 -22.45 8.58
C GLY A 301 1.22 -22.00 7.39
N MET A 302 1.94 -20.88 7.51
CA MET A 302 2.77 -20.35 6.43
C MET A 302 3.88 -21.33 6.05
N ASN A 303 4.15 -21.44 4.75
CA ASN A 303 5.22 -22.29 4.23
C ASN A 303 5.95 -21.59 3.07
N PHE A 304 7.25 -21.83 2.94
CA PHE A 304 8.06 -21.27 1.85
C PHE A 304 7.65 -21.86 0.50
N LYS A 305 7.34 -21.01 -0.49
CA LYS A 305 7.08 -21.49 -1.86
C LYS A 305 8.36 -21.89 -2.61
N GLU A 306 9.51 -21.36 -2.19
CA GLU A 306 10.81 -21.58 -2.81
C GLU A 306 11.90 -21.83 -1.75
N GLU A 307 12.76 -22.83 -2.00
CA GLU A 307 13.89 -23.17 -1.12
C GLU A 307 14.86 -21.98 -0.93
N ALA A 308 14.96 -21.08 -1.91
CA ALA A 308 15.78 -19.87 -1.84
C ALA A 308 15.29 -18.86 -0.76
N LEU A 309 13.98 -18.85 -0.47
CA LEU A 309 13.39 -17.98 0.55
C LEU A 309 13.63 -18.49 1.98
N ARG A 310 14.16 -19.71 2.16
CA ARG A 310 14.55 -20.21 3.49
C ARG A 310 15.77 -19.51 4.07
N LYS A 311 16.40 -18.60 3.32
CA LYS A 311 17.59 -17.85 3.75
C LYS A 311 17.26 -16.44 4.24
N CYS A 312 17.94 -15.99 5.29
CA CYS A 312 17.79 -14.63 5.82
C CYS A 312 18.34 -13.56 4.86
N LEU A 313 19.42 -13.87 4.13
CA LEU A 313 20.03 -12.97 3.14
C LEU A 313 19.47 -13.22 1.74
N LEU A 314 18.56 -12.35 1.29
CA LEU A 314 18.08 -12.30 -0.09
C LEU A 314 18.94 -11.35 -0.93
N LYS A 315 18.93 -11.56 -2.25
CA LYS A 315 19.53 -10.64 -3.23
C LYS A 315 18.52 -10.30 -4.31
N THR A 316 18.51 -9.04 -4.73
CA THR A 316 17.70 -8.59 -5.87
C THR A 316 18.33 -9.03 -7.19
N GLN A 317 17.53 -9.08 -8.25
CA GLN A 317 17.97 -9.21 -9.64
C GLN A 317 17.47 -7.97 -10.39
N HIS A 318 18.37 -7.19 -10.99
CA HIS A 318 18.03 -5.93 -11.67
C HIS A 318 17.22 -4.92 -10.82
N GLY A 319 17.42 -4.95 -9.49
CA GLY A 319 16.68 -4.12 -8.54
C GLY A 319 15.37 -4.72 -8.03
N GLU A 320 15.03 -5.96 -8.41
CA GLU A 320 13.74 -6.59 -8.13
C GLU A 320 13.88 -7.86 -7.28
N ARG A 321 12.87 -8.15 -6.44
CA ARG A 321 12.85 -9.32 -5.56
C ARG A 321 11.43 -9.78 -5.23
N ASP A 322 11.12 -11.02 -5.55
CA ASP A 322 9.90 -11.67 -5.10
C ASP A 322 10.11 -12.40 -3.77
N VAL A 323 9.08 -12.36 -2.92
CA VAL A 323 8.94 -13.12 -1.66
C VAL A 323 7.54 -13.72 -1.63
N LYS A 324 7.41 -15.06 -1.60
CA LYS A 324 6.12 -15.75 -1.69
C LYS A 324 6.02 -16.95 -0.74
N PHE A 325 4.90 -17.01 -0.01
CA PHE A 325 4.59 -18.08 0.93
C PHE A 325 3.22 -18.68 0.61
N THR A 326 3.03 -19.98 0.83
CA THR A 326 1.70 -20.62 0.78
C THR A 326 1.04 -20.59 2.15
N ILE A 327 -0.30 -20.50 2.19
CA ILE A 327 -1.11 -20.46 3.42
C ILE A 327 -2.33 -21.41 3.33
N PRO A 328 -2.92 -21.86 4.46
CA PRO A 328 -4.12 -22.69 4.46
C PRO A 328 -5.39 -21.94 4.03
N ALA A 329 -6.03 -22.41 2.95
CA ALA A 329 -7.23 -21.82 2.36
C ALA A 329 -8.52 -21.95 3.20
N GLU A 330 -8.47 -22.69 4.32
CA GLU A 330 -9.60 -22.86 5.23
C GLU A 330 -9.78 -21.63 6.13
N ASN A 331 -8.67 -21.03 6.61
CA ASN A 331 -8.66 -19.89 7.52
C ASN A 331 -8.28 -18.56 6.85
N SER A 332 -7.83 -18.59 5.59
CA SER A 332 -7.24 -17.44 4.88
C SER A 332 -8.12 -16.18 4.82
N CYS A 333 -9.45 -16.28 4.93
CA CYS A 333 -10.35 -15.13 4.96
C CYS A 333 -10.27 -14.32 6.27
N ASN A 334 -9.77 -14.93 7.34
CA ASN A 334 -9.62 -14.34 8.66
C ASN A 334 -8.18 -13.85 8.89
N TYR A 335 -7.25 -14.26 8.03
CA TYR A 335 -5.87 -13.79 8.05
C TYR A 335 -5.74 -12.37 7.48
N ARG A 336 -4.90 -11.56 8.10
CA ARG A 336 -4.40 -10.29 7.55
C ARG A 336 -2.89 -10.26 7.69
N PHE A 337 -2.22 -9.56 6.79
CA PHE A 337 -0.77 -9.41 6.77
C PHE A 337 -0.40 -7.94 6.56
N LYS A 338 0.76 -7.55 7.07
CA LYS A 338 1.44 -6.28 6.75
C LYS A 338 2.95 -6.53 6.65
N TYR A 339 3.68 -5.65 5.99
CA TYR A 339 5.13 -5.61 6.02
C TYR A 339 5.62 -4.37 6.78
N MET A 340 6.91 -4.36 7.14
CA MET A 340 7.68 -3.16 7.48
C MET A 340 9.04 -3.26 6.77
N LEU A 341 9.45 -2.20 6.09
CA LEU A 341 10.58 -2.14 5.19
C LEU A 341 11.50 -0.99 5.61
N TYR A 342 12.77 -1.31 5.82
CA TYR A 342 13.74 -0.40 6.41
C TYR A 342 14.98 -0.32 5.53
N GLN A 343 15.60 0.85 5.45
CA GLN A 343 16.87 1.10 4.78
C GLN A 343 18.01 1.15 5.81
N SER A 344 19.15 0.53 5.50
CA SER A 344 20.33 0.57 6.38
C SER A 344 20.99 1.96 6.36
N ARG A 345 21.26 2.53 7.54
CA ARG A 345 21.99 3.80 7.70
C ARG A 345 23.49 3.68 7.42
N THR A 346 24.05 2.47 7.42
CA THR A 346 25.51 2.22 7.49
C THR A 346 26.17 1.86 6.13
N CYS A 347 25.45 2.04 5.02
CA CYS A 347 25.94 1.81 3.65
C CYS A 347 27.13 2.72 3.29
N LYS A 348 28.36 2.24 3.46
CA LYS A 348 29.60 2.97 3.14
C LYS A 348 29.77 3.20 1.63
N GLY A 349 29.23 4.31 1.12
CA GLY A 349 29.39 4.69 -0.28
C GLY A 349 28.53 5.86 -0.79
N SER A 350 27.63 6.42 0.03
CA SER A 350 26.85 7.62 -0.28
C SER A 350 26.99 8.62 0.86
N GLU A 351 27.46 9.84 0.56
CA GLU A 351 27.53 10.93 1.55
C GLU A 351 26.16 11.55 1.83
N ASP A 352 25.18 11.33 0.93
CA ASP A 352 23.75 11.62 1.12
C ASP A 352 22.96 10.33 1.41
N ASN A 353 22.50 10.14 2.65
CA ASN A 353 21.52 9.10 2.99
C ASN A 353 20.11 9.55 2.56
N VAL A 354 19.82 9.44 1.25
CA VAL A 354 18.52 9.82 0.67
C VAL A 354 17.41 8.93 1.24
N LYS A 355 16.58 9.48 2.14
CA LYS A 355 15.33 8.85 2.61
C LYS A 355 14.33 8.80 1.44
N VAL A 356 14.04 7.61 0.92
CA VAL A 356 13.03 7.37 -0.12
C VAL A 356 11.90 6.54 0.48
N PHE A 357 10.66 7.03 0.44
CA PHE A 357 9.50 6.22 0.83
C PHE A 357 9.29 5.07 -0.17
N LEU A 358 9.31 3.83 0.34
CA LEU A 358 9.34 2.60 -0.46
C LEU A 358 8.00 1.87 -0.58
N ASP A 359 6.92 2.32 0.08
CA ASP A 359 5.59 1.66 0.01
C ASP A 359 5.11 1.44 -1.42
N ARG A 360 5.12 2.50 -2.25
CA ARG A 360 4.77 2.39 -3.67
C ARG A 360 5.86 1.69 -4.52
N PHE A 361 6.79 0.98 -3.91
CA PHE A 361 7.72 0.06 -4.57
C PHE A 361 7.57 -1.39 -4.06
N VAL A 362 6.55 -1.65 -3.23
CA VAL A 362 6.08 -2.98 -2.82
C VAL A 362 4.71 -3.25 -3.44
N PHE A 363 4.56 -4.37 -4.15
CA PHE A 363 3.24 -4.91 -4.50
C PHE A 363 2.92 -6.06 -3.54
N PHE A 364 1.87 -5.91 -2.73
CA PHE A 364 1.42 -6.88 -1.73
C PHE A 364 0.10 -7.55 -2.15
N GLU A 365 0.11 -8.84 -2.41
CA GLU A 365 -1.05 -9.66 -2.76
C GLU A 365 -1.22 -10.78 -1.72
N HIS A 366 -2.44 -10.94 -1.19
CA HIS A 366 -2.82 -12.14 -0.43
C HIS A 366 -4.07 -12.77 -1.03
N THR A 367 -4.11 -14.10 -1.08
CA THR A 367 -5.19 -14.89 -1.70
C THR A 367 -5.69 -15.96 -0.73
N SER A 368 -6.44 -16.94 -1.23
CA SER A 368 -6.77 -18.15 -0.47
C SER A 368 -5.55 -19.00 -0.12
N ASP A 369 -4.57 -19.06 -1.01
CA ASP A 369 -3.56 -20.13 -1.06
C ASP A 369 -2.12 -19.59 -0.91
N TYR A 370 -1.91 -18.28 -1.04
CA TYR A 370 -0.61 -17.66 -0.82
C TYR A 370 -0.68 -16.21 -0.32
N VAL A 371 0.45 -15.74 0.22
CA VAL A 371 0.78 -14.32 0.36
C VAL A 371 2.07 -14.02 -0.41
N HIS A 372 2.13 -12.84 -1.03
CA HIS A 372 3.11 -12.48 -2.06
C HIS A 372 3.51 -11.01 -1.99
N PHE A 373 4.81 -10.76 -2.10
CA PHE A 373 5.40 -9.44 -2.18
C PHE A 373 6.33 -9.37 -3.41
N GLU A 374 6.03 -8.50 -4.37
CA GLU A 374 6.90 -8.15 -5.52
C GLU A 374 7.56 -6.80 -5.19
N LEU A 375 8.87 -6.80 -4.92
CA LEU A 375 9.64 -5.63 -4.47
C LEU A 375 10.47 -5.05 -5.62
N ARG A 376 10.47 -3.73 -5.81
CA ARG A 376 11.25 -3.06 -6.88
C ARG A 376 12.01 -1.81 -6.42
N PHE A 377 13.23 -2.01 -5.95
CA PHE A 377 14.04 -0.97 -5.33
C PHE A 377 14.47 0.12 -6.35
N PRO A 378 14.07 1.40 -6.15
CA PRO A 378 14.49 2.53 -7.00
C PRO A 378 15.93 2.98 -6.74
N ILE A 379 16.55 2.48 -5.67
CA ILE A 379 17.91 2.77 -5.21
C ILE A 379 18.67 1.47 -4.89
N LYS A 380 20.00 1.56 -4.90
CA LYS A 380 20.91 0.50 -4.40
C LYS A 380 21.01 0.59 -2.88
N GLY A 381 21.30 -0.51 -2.18
CA GLY A 381 21.47 -0.52 -0.73
C GLY A 381 21.15 -1.86 -0.07
N ASP A 382 21.26 -1.90 1.25
CA ASP A 382 20.80 -3.01 2.09
C ASP A 382 19.51 -2.62 2.81
N PHE A 383 18.51 -3.50 2.75
CA PHE A 383 17.18 -3.29 3.31
C PHE A 383 16.80 -4.41 4.28
N LYS A 384 16.07 -4.12 5.36
CA LYS A 384 15.42 -5.12 6.22
C LYS A 384 13.94 -5.16 5.87
N MET A 385 13.37 -6.36 5.72
CA MET A 385 11.93 -6.56 5.53
C MET A 385 11.40 -7.48 6.63
N ASP A 386 10.56 -6.92 7.49
CA ASP A 386 9.79 -7.64 8.50
C ASP A 386 8.37 -7.90 7.96
N ILE A 387 7.86 -9.11 8.16
CA ILE A 387 6.52 -9.52 7.69
C ILE A 387 5.71 -9.98 8.88
N TYR A 388 4.56 -9.34 9.12
CA TYR A 388 3.67 -9.58 10.25
C TYR A 388 2.35 -10.21 9.80
N GLY A 389 1.74 -10.98 10.69
CA GLY A 389 0.49 -11.68 10.45
C GLY A 389 -0.46 -11.62 11.64
N LEU A 390 -1.75 -11.69 11.33
CA LEU A 390 -2.87 -11.58 12.26
C LEU A 390 -3.93 -12.62 11.86
N ASP A 391 -4.43 -13.41 12.80
CA ASP A 391 -5.71 -14.13 12.64
C ASP A 391 -6.77 -13.45 13.49
N LEU A 392 -7.80 -12.91 12.83
CA LEU A 392 -8.94 -12.22 13.43
C LEU A 392 -9.79 -13.11 14.35
N ASN A 393 -9.58 -14.43 14.37
CA ASN A 393 -10.21 -15.34 15.35
C ASN A 393 -9.46 -15.42 16.68
N GLU A 394 -8.14 -15.18 16.67
CA GLU A 394 -7.26 -15.39 17.84
C GLU A 394 -6.85 -14.08 18.53
N SER A 395 -6.76 -12.98 17.77
CA SER A 395 -6.13 -11.75 18.24
C SER A 395 -6.57 -10.54 17.41
N ASP A 396 -6.29 -9.36 17.93
CA ASP A 396 -6.33 -8.05 17.28
C ASP A 396 -4.92 -7.49 16.99
N THR A 397 -3.85 -8.10 17.53
CA THR A 397 -2.46 -7.64 17.36
C THR A 397 -1.71 -8.41 16.27
N PHE A 398 -1.10 -7.68 15.34
CA PHE A 398 -0.19 -8.24 14.34
C PHE A 398 1.14 -8.70 14.97
N ASP A 399 1.35 -10.01 15.07
CA ASP A 399 2.63 -10.60 15.52
C ASP A 399 3.60 -10.76 14.34
N LEU A 400 4.91 -10.70 14.59
CA LEU A 400 5.95 -10.92 13.57
C LEU A 400 5.92 -12.39 13.09
N CYS A 401 5.91 -12.62 11.77
CA CYS A 401 6.06 -13.94 11.17
C CYS A 401 7.53 -14.23 10.84
N CYS A 402 8.19 -13.34 10.08
CA CYS A 402 9.57 -13.53 9.66
C CYS A 402 10.29 -12.24 9.22
N THR A 403 11.62 -12.28 9.24
CA THR A 403 12.51 -11.17 8.81
C THR A 403 13.50 -11.62 7.73
N TYR A 404 13.72 -10.74 6.74
CA TYR A 404 14.79 -10.83 5.74
C TYR A 404 15.70 -9.60 5.78
N ILE A 405 16.95 -9.79 5.36
CA ILE A 405 17.80 -8.72 4.83
C ILE A 405 17.90 -8.90 3.31
N ILE A 406 17.68 -7.83 2.57
CA ILE A 406 17.60 -7.81 1.11
C ILE A 406 18.71 -6.90 0.59
N HIS A 407 19.75 -7.51 0.00
CA HIS A 407 20.85 -6.80 -0.62
C HIS A 407 20.52 -6.42 -2.06
N CYS A 408 20.52 -5.12 -2.36
CA CYS A 408 20.24 -4.55 -3.67
C CYS A 408 21.50 -3.93 -4.30
N PRO A 409 22.27 -4.69 -5.12
CA PRO A 409 23.53 -4.20 -5.69
C PRO A 409 23.35 -3.23 -6.87
N GLU A 410 22.22 -3.28 -7.58
CA GLU A 410 21.85 -2.29 -8.61
C GLU A 410 20.37 -1.91 -8.47
N ALA A 411 20.08 -0.62 -8.63
CA ALA A 411 18.71 -0.09 -8.63
C ALA A 411 17.94 -0.52 -9.89
N LYS A 412 16.61 -0.66 -9.78
CA LYS A 412 15.76 -0.95 -10.95
C LYS A 412 15.77 0.22 -11.92
N LYS A 413 16.10 -0.07 -13.18
CA LYS A 413 16.17 0.94 -14.24
C LYS A 413 14.76 1.37 -14.62
N ASN A 414 14.54 2.69 -14.70
CA ASN A 414 13.22 3.31 -14.87
C ASN A 414 12.18 2.84 -13.83
N CYS A 415 12.58 2.71 -12.56
CA CYS A 415 11.67 2.32 -11.49
C CYS A 415 10.59 3.38 -11.26
N MET A 416 9.36 3.10 -11.71
CA MET A 416 8.18 3.88 -11.35
C MET A 416 7.65 3.40 -9.99
N PRO A 417 7.10 4.30 -9.15
CA PRO A 417 6.22 3.88 -8.07
C PRO A 417 4.91 3.32 -8.65
N PHE A 418 4.35 2.31 -7.97
CA PHE A 418 3.02 1.75 -8.23
C PHE A 418 1.94 2.84 -8.13
N PRO A 419 0.84 2.72 -8.87
CA PRO A 419 -0.21 3.74 -8.97
C PRO A 419 -1.00 4.00 -7.67
N ASP A 420 -0.92 3.12 -6.68
CA ASP A 420 -1.53 3.24 -5.35
C ASP A 420 -0.80 2.29 -4.37
N CYS A 421 -0.99 2.46 -3.06
CA CYS A 421 -0.70 1.42 -2.05
C CYS A 421 -1.98 1.18 -1.23
N PRO A 422 -2.77 0.13 -1.52
CA PRO A 422 -3.96 -0.18 -0.75
C PRO A 422 -3.59 -1.03 0.50
N PRO A 423 -3.96 -0.61 1.73
CA PRO A 423 -3.64 -1.39 2.95
C PRO A 423 -4.27 -2.79 3.02
N LEU A 424 -5.34 -3.04 2.27
CA LEU A 424 -5.92 -4.38 2.09
C LEU A 424 -5.14 -5.26 1.09
N GLY A 425 -4.11 -4.71 0.44
CA GLY A 425 -3.39 -5.34 -0.64
C GLY A 425 -4.18 -5.43 -1.95
N TRP A 426 -3.62 -6.19 -2.88
CA TRP A 426 -4.14 -6.43 -4.21
C TRP A 426 -4.76 -7.82 -4.33
N GLY A 427 -5.84 -7.92 -5.10
CA GLY A 427 -6.59 -9.15 -5.36
C GLY A 427 -7.97 -9.17 -4.69
N PRO A 428 -8.79 -10.20 -5.00
CA PRO A 428 -10.00 -10.50 -4.27
C PRO A 428 -9.68 -11.29 -2.98
N ILE A 429 -10.16 -10.80 -1.85
CA ILE A 429 -9.78 -11.21 -0.49
C ILE A 429 -11.00 -11.63 0.34
N GLY A 430 -10.82 -11.85 1.65
CA GLY A 430 -11.92 -12.18 2.57
C GLY A 430 -13.08 -11.16 2.50
N ASP A 431 -12.76 -9.87 2.47
CA ASP A 431 -13.73 -8.77 2.43
C ASP A 431 -14.56 -8.76 1.12
N THR A 432 -13.96 -9.16 -0.01
CA THR A 432 -14.68 -9.37 -1.27
C THR A 432 -15.77 -10.44 -1.11
N LYS A 433 -15.42 -11.56 -0.47
CA LYS A 433 -16.37 -12.65 -0.19
C LYS A 433 -17.44 -12.22 0.82
N ASN A 434 -17.09 -11.43 1.83
CA ASN A 434 -17.99 -10.99 2.89
C ASN A 434 -19.10 -10.06 2.38
N VAL A 435 -18.82 -9.18 1.41
CA VAL A 435 -19.86 -8.36 0.74
C VAL A 435 -20.68 -9.17 -0.28
N GLY A 436 -20.36 -10.44 -0.52
CA GLY A 436 -21.08 -11.31 -1.46
C GLY A 436 -20.64 -11.19 -2.92
N LEU A 437 -19.41 -10.73 -3.17
CA LEU A 437 -18.75 -10.76 -4.48
C LEU A 437 -17.91 -12.03 -4.63
N LYS A 438 -18.03 -12.73 -5.77
CA LYS A 438 -17.18 -13.87 -6.12
C LYS A 438 -16.58 -13.67 -7.52
N PRO A 439 -15.24 -13.58 -7.67
CA PRO A 439 -14.61 -13.28 -8.96
C PRO A 439 -14.91 -14.34 -10.02
N LYS A 440 -15.19 -13.89 -11.25
CA LYS A 440 -15.44 -14.74 -12.42
C LYS A 440 -14.36 -14.66 -13.50
N THR A 441 -13.73 -13.50 -13.73
CA THR A 441 -12.67 -13.36 -14.74
C THR A 441 -11.27 -13.30 -14.14
N HIS A 442 -11.05 -12.51 -13.08
CA HIS A 442 -9.73 -12.31 -12.47
C HIS A 442 -9.74 -12.64 -10.98
N ASN A 443 -8.93 -13.62 -10.56
CA ASN A 443 -8.82 -14.12 -9.18
C ASN A 443 -7.47 -13.79 -8.51
N LYS A 444 -6.74 -12.80 -9.05
CA LYS A 444 -5.41 -12.34 -8.60
C LYS A 444 -5.36 -10.82 -8.61
N GLY A 445 -4.42 -10.24 -7.87
CA GLY A 445 -4.21 -8.79 -7.83
C GLY A 445 -3.66 -8.19 -9.12
N ILE A 446 -2.93 -8.97 -9.93
CA ILE A 446 -2.37 -8.50 -11.22
C ILE A 446 -3.29 -8.89 -12.38
N VAL A 447 -3.59 -7.92 -13.26
CA VAL A 447 -4.31 -8.10 -14.52
C VAL A 447 -3.45 -7.57 -15.68
N GLU A 448 -3.24 -8.37 -16.72
CA GLU A 448 -2.47 -7.97 -17.91
C GLU A 448 -3.41 -7.62 -19.08
N SER A 449 -3.12 -6.54 -19.81
CA SER A 449 -3.84 -6.13 -21.03
C SER A 449 -2.87 -5.70 -22.13
N LYS A 450 -3.27 -5.94 -23.38
CA LYS A 450 -2.47 -5.64 -24.60
C LYS A 450 -3.04 -4.49 -25.43
N ASP A 451 -4.28 -4.10 -25.19
CA ASP A 451 -5.01 -3.05 -25.91
C ASP A 451 -5.64 -2.01 -24.97
N GLY A 452 -5.31 -2.08 -23.67
CA GLY A 452 -5.86 -1.21 -22.62
C GLY A 452 -7.29 -1.56 -22.21
N LYS A 453 -7.96 -2.53 -22.87
CA LYS A 453 -9.34 -2.90 -22.57
C LYS A 453 -9.34 -4.07 -21.60
N VAL A 454 -10.23 -3.99 -20.60
CA VAL A 454 -10.36 -5.00 -19.54
C VAL A 454 -11.83 -5.11 -19.11
N GLU A 455 -12.33 -6.33 -18.93
CA GLU A 455 -13.63 -6.60 -18.29
C GLU A 455 -13.43 -7.47 -17.04
N ILE A 456 -13.71 -6.90 -15.87
CA ILE A 456 -13.64 -7.58 -14.58
C ILE A 456 -15.07 -7.94 -14.16
N ARG A 457 -15.36 -9.25 -14.07
CA ARG A 457 -16.68 -9.76 -13.69
C ARG A 457 -16.61 -10.44 -12.33
N PHE A 458 -17.64 -10.22 -11.52
CA PHE A 458 -17.95 -10.97 -10.30
C PHE A 458 -19.38 -11.51 -10.38
N LYS A 459 -19.63 -12.69 -9.83
CA LYS A 459 -20.97 -13.11 -9.44
C LYS A 459 -21.35 -12.40 -8.14
N THR A 460 -22.59 -11.90 -8.04
CA THR A 460 -23.15 -11.39 -6.78
C THR A 460 -24.04 -12.45 -6.11
N GLU A 461 -24.01 -12.52 -4.78
CA GLU A 461 -24.87 -13.43 -4.00
C GLU A 461 -26.13 -12.74 -3.46
N LYS A 462 -26.14 -11.41 -3.47
CA LYS A 462 -27.24 -10.50 -3.07
C LYS A 462 -27.19 -9.25 -3.94
N GLU A 463 -28.20 -8.37 -3.86
CA GLU A 463 -28.08 -7.04 -4.45
C GLU A 463 -27.10 -6.19 -3.65
N ILE A 464 -26.12 -5.60 -4.34
CA ILE A 464 -25.06 -4.75 -3.79
C ILE A 464 -24.89 -3.52 -4.66
N GLN A 465 -24.17 -2.52 -4.16
CA GLN A 465 -23.64 -1.43 -4.97
C GLN A 465 -22.13 -1.58 -5.09
N LEU A 466 -21.62 -1.21 -6.25
CA LEU A 466 -20.21 -1.22 -6.58
C LEU A 466 -19.84 0.20 -7.00
N HIS A 467 -18.82 0.75 -6.36
CA HIS A 467 -18.15 1.99 -6.75
C HIS A 467 -16.71 1.66 -7.15
N GLN A 468 -16.16 2.41 -8.09
CA GLN A 468 -14.82 2.18 -8.61
C GLN A 468 -14.00 3.48 -8.65
N THR A 469 -12.72 3.37 -8.32
CA THR A 469 -11.73 4.44 -8.50
C THR A 469 -10.55 3.91 -9.31
N LEU A 470 -10.15 4.64 -10.35
CA LEU A 470 -9.01 4.33 -11.21
C LEU A 470 -7.91 5.39 -10.99
N LYS A 471 -6.71 4.98 -10.53
CA LYS A 471 -5.51 5.85 -10.40
C LYS A 471 -4.41 5.44 -11.39
N HIS A 472 -3.52 6.38 -11.72
CA HIS A 472 -2.30 6.15 -12.50
C HIS A 472 -1.15 7.04 -12.00
N SER A 473 0.08 6.53 -11.95
CA SER A 473 1.26 7.27 -11.44
C SER A 473 1.56 8.61 -12.15
N VAL A 474 1.00 8.83 -13.34
CA VAL A 474 1.25 10.02 -14.19
C VAL A 474 -0.02 10.84 -14.53
N ILE A 475 -1.20 10.23 -14.61
CA ILE A 475 -2.45 10.88 -15.10
C ILE A 475 -3.31 11.25 -13.88
N ASP A 476 -4.07 12.34 -13.96
CA ASP A 476 -5.01 12.75 -12.91
C ASP A 476 -6.28 11.89 -12.84
N ASP A 477 -6.80 11.71 -11.62
CA ASP A 477 -7.98 10.87 -11.35
C ASP A 477 -9.27 11.38 -12.02
N ALA A 478 -9.38 12.69 -12.27
CA ALA A 478 -10.57 13.27 -12.88
C ALA A 478 -10.68 12.90 -14.37
N THR A 479 -9.58 12.98 -15.12
CA THR A 479 -9.43 12.42 -16.47
C THR A 479 -9.68 10.91 -16.46
N LEU A 480 -9.09 10.17 -15.51
CA LEU A 480 -9.24 8.71 -15.42
C LEU A 480 -10.69 8.25 -15.17
N SER A 481 -11.52 9.05 -14.49
CA SER A 481 -12.90 8.68 -14.18
C SER A 481 -13.75 8.35 -15.41
N ASN A 482 -13.46 8.94 -16.58
CA ASN A 482 -14.18 8.67 -17.83
C ASN A 482 -13.69 7.39 -18.55
N TYR A 483 -12.68 6.68 -18.02
CA TYR A 483 -12.11 5.45 -18.60
C TYR A 483 -12.47 4.18 -17.81
N SER A 484 -13.31 4.30 -16.78
CA SER A 484 -13.82 3.18 -15.97
C SER A 484 -15.32 3.28 -15.75
N VAL A 485 -16.06 2.22 -16.07
CA VAL A 485 -17.52 2.15 -15.83
C VAL A 485 -17.94 0.80 -15.26
N SER A 486 -18.93 0.78 -14.37
CA SER A 486 -19.52 -0.45 -13.82
C SER A 486 -20.98 -0.65 -14.21
N ARG A 487 -21.44 -1.90 -14.19
CA ARG A 487 -22.86 -2.30 -14.31
C ARG A 487 -23.17 -3.48 -13.40
N GLN A 488 -24.43 -3.64 -13.06
CA GLN A 488 -24.96 -4.85 -12.42
C GLN A 488 -26.04 -5.46 -13.32
N GLU A 489 -25.89 -6.73 -13.66
CA GLU A 489 -26.66 -7.38 -14.73
C GLU A 489 -26.75 -8.89 -14.47
N ASN A 490 -27.94 -9.49 -14.51
CA ASN A 490 -28.14 -10.95 -14.43
C ASN A 490 -27.50 -11.68 -13.23
N GLY A 491 -27.28 -10.99 -12.09
CA GLY A 491 -26.58 -11.54 -10.92
C GLY A 491 -25.05 -11.48 -11.03
N GLU A 492 -24.52 -10.63 -11.90
CA GLU A 492 -23.10 -10.30 -12.03
C GLU A 492 -22.88 -8.79 -11.87
N ALA A 493 -21.81 -8.42 -11.18
CA ALA A 493 -21.28 -7.07 -11.16
C ALA A 493 -20.05 -7.01 -12.09
N VAL A 494 -20.02 -6.04 -13.00
CA VAL A 494 -19.03 -5.99 -14.08
C VAL A 494 -18.45 -4.60 -14.23
N VAL A 495 -17.12 -4.49 -14.24
CA VAL A 495 -16.37 -3.25 -14.48
C VAL A 495 -15.65 -3.34 -15.82
N ASN A 496 -15.91 -2.37 -16.70
CA ASN A 496 -15.24 -2.21 -18.00
C ASN A 496 -14.22 -1.08 -17.90
N LEU A 497 -13.00 -1.30 -18.42
CA LEU A 497 -11.93 -0.29 -18.49
C LEU A 497 -11.49 -0.04 -19.94
N ARG A 498 -11.01 1.17 -20.20
CA ARG A 498 -10.52 1.66 -21.50
C ARG A 498 -9.23 2.46 -21.32
N LEU A 499 -8.13 1.82 -20.96
CA LEU A 499 -6.95 2.52 -20.43
C LEU A 499 -6.21 3.35 -21.53
N PRO A 500 -5.96 4.65 -21.31
CA PRO A 500 -5.55 5.60 -22.36
C PRO A 500 -4.05 5.61 -22.71
N GLN A 501 -3.21 4.86 -22.00
CA GLN A 501 -1.81 4.63 -22.38
C GLN A 501 -1.27 3.32 -21.82
N LYS A 502 -0.12 2.89 -22.33
CA LYS A 502 0.73 1.85 -21.72
C LYS A 502 1.21 2.31 -20.33
N GLY A 503 1.23 1.42 -19.34
CA GLY A 503 1.56 1.77 -17.96
C GLY A 503 0.99 0.80 -16.93
N GLU A 504 1.00 1.23 -15.66
CA GLU A 504 0.42 0.51 -14.53
C GLU A 504 -0.69 1.34 -13.88
N TYR A 505 -1.88 0.76 -13.75
CA TYR A 505 -3.07 1.41 -13.21
C TYR A 505 -3.59 0.71 -11.96
N ALA A 506 -4.08 1.46 -10.98
CA ALA A 506 -4.78 0.90 -9.81
C ALA A 506 -6.28 1.00 -10.03
N LEU A 507 -6.99 -0.13 -10.05
CA LEU A 507 -8.45 -0.16 -9.88
C LEU A 507 -8.76 -0.52 -8.43
N LYS A 508 -9.39 0.40 -7.70
CA LYS A 508 -9.95 0.16 -6.36
C LYS A 508 -11.45 -0.05 -6.46
N LEU A 509 -11.96 -1.09 -5.82
CA LEU A 509 -13.39 -1.41 -5.76
C LEU A 509 -13.92 -1.24 -4.33
N PHE A 510 -15.07 -0.59 -4.20
CA PHE A 510 -15.75 -0.35 -2.94
C PHE A 510 -17.18 -0.89 -3.07
N ALA A 511 -17.68 -1.61 -2.07
CA ALA A 511 -19.01 -2.21 -2.17
C ALA A 511 -19.72 -2.33 -0.83
N GLN A 512 -21.04 -2.19 -0.87
CA GLN A 512 -21.94 -2.44 0.26
C GLN A 512 -23.35 -2.81 -0.20
N ASP A 513 -24.16 -3.28 0.72
CA ASP A 513 -25.56 -3.68 0.50
C ASP A 513 -26.43 -2.48 0.07
N ASN A 514 -27.49 -2.74 -0.70
CA ASN A 514 -28.32 -1.69 -1.30
C ASN A 514 -28.97 -0.73 -0.28
N ASP A 515 -29.27 -1.23 0.92
CA ASP A 515 -29.93 -0.49 1.99
C ASP A 515 -28.95 0.33 2.86
N ASN A 516 -27.64 0.07 2.77
CA ASN A 516 -26.64 0.76 3.57
C ASN A 516 -26.40 2.19 3.05
N GLU A 517 -26.31 3.14 3.98
CA GLU A 517 -25.96 4.54 3.75
C GLU A 517 -24.54 4.86 4.21
N GLY A 518 -23.94 5.93 3.69
CA GLY A 518 -22.57 6.32 4.01
C GLY A 518 -21.51 5.58 3.17
N GLU A 519 -20.25 5.68 3.60
CA GLU A 519 -19.07 5.25 2.84
C GLU A 519 -18.94 3.73 2.76
N ALA A 520 -18.80 3.22 1.53
CA ALA A 520 -18.63 1.80 1.27
C ALA A 520 -17.17 1.39 1.51
N PRO A 521 -16.91 0.27 2.22
CA PRO A 521 -15.55 -0.20 2.43
C PRO A 521 -14.88 -0.57 1.10
N ASN A 522 -13.56 -0.41 1.02
CA ASN A 522 -12.75 -1.01 -0.03
C ASN A 522 -12.81 -2.54 0.15
N VAL A 523 -13.11 -3.28 -0.92
CA VAL A 523 -13.33 -4.74 -0.86
C VAL A 523 -12.43 -5.55 -1.76
N CYS A 524 -11.79 -4.93 -2.76
CA CYS A 524 -10.93 -5.59 -3.74
C CYS A 524 -10.11 -4.52 -4.49
N ASN A 525 -8.86 -4.81 -4.85
CA ASN A 525 -8.02 -3.93 -5.66
C ASN A 525 -7.32 -4.71 -6.77
N TYR A 526 -7.06 -4.09 -7.93
CA TYR A 526 -6.30 -4.69 -9.03
C TYR A 526 -5.23 -3.75 -9.57
N LEU A 527 -4.01 -4.25 -9.71
CA LEU A 527 -2.93 -3.62 -10.46
C LEU A 527 -3.02 -4.10 -11.92
N ILE A 528 -3.27 -3.18 -12.84
CA ILE A 528 -3.45 -3.49 -14.26
C ILE A 528 -2.24 -3.04 -15.06
N ARG A 529 -1.57 -3.98 -15.72
CA ARG A 529 -0.38 -3.77 -16.55
C ARG A 529 -0.79 -3.70 -18.03
N VAL A 530 -0.37 -2.64 -18.73
CA VAL A 530 -0.69 -2.39 -20.15
C VAL A 530 0.59 -2.26 -20.96
N ASP A 531 0.90 -3.27 -21.77
CA ASP A 531 2.17 -3.36 -22.52
C ASP A 531 2.09 -2.88 -23.98
N GLY A 532 0.86 -2.69 -24.50
CA GLY A 532 0.58 -2.50 -25.92
C GLY A 532 1.00 -1.16 -26.55
N THR A 533 0.97 -1.13 -27.88
CA THR A 533 1.37 0.03 -28.69
C THR A 533 0.22 0.88 -29.25
N ASP A 534 -1.03 0.43 -29.13
CA ASP A 534 -2.21 1.16 -29.64
C ASP A 534 -3.21 1.52 -28.53
N PRO A 535 -2.90 2.52 -27.67
CA PRO A 535 -3.78 2.96 -26.62
C PRO A 535 -4.68 4.13 -27.05
N GLN A 536 -5.07 4.25 -28.33
CA GLN A 536 -6.15 5.18 -28.74
C GLN A 536 -7.54 4.65 -28.31
N SER A 537 -7.64 4.10 -27.10
CA SER A 537 -8.91 3.71 -26.50
C SER A 537 -9.64 4.97 -26.04
N GLN A 538 -10.64 5.39 -26.83
CA GLN A 538 -11.50 6.52 -26.49
C GLN A 538 -12.14 6.34 -25.09
N PRO A 539 -12.38 7.44 -24.35
CA PRO A 539 -13.12 7.38 -23.11
C PRO A 539 -14.55 6.88 -23.33
N PHE A 540 -15.22 6.48 -22.27
CA PHE A 540 -16.67 6.39 -22.30
C PHE A 540 -17.27 7.81 -22.41
N PRO A 541 -18.51 7.97 -22.93
CA PRO A 541 -19.26 9.22 -22.77
C PRO A 541 -19.39 9.62 -21.28
N ASN A 542 -19.81 10.86 -20.98
CA ASN A 542 -19.90 11.32 -19.59
C ASN A 542 -20.94 10.50 -18.79
N MET A 543 -20.49 9.49 -18.05
CA MET A 543 -21.33 8.62 -17.20
C MET A 543 -21.32 9.16 -15.77
N THR A 544 -22.46 9.60 -15.26
CA THR A 544 -22.52 10.06 -13.86
C THR A 544 -22.17 8.91 -12.91
N LYS A 545 -21.26 9.17 -11.95
CA LYS A 545 -20.61 8.18 -11.05
C LYS A 545 -19.84 7.04 -11.75
N GLY A 546 -19.81 6.98 -13.08
CA GLY A 546 -19.34 5.83 -13.84
C GLY A 546 -20.25 4.58 -13.75
N ASN A 547 -21.44 4.67 -13.15
CA ASN A 547 -22.29 3.51 -12.87
C ASN A 547 -23.49 3.44 -13.80
N MET A 548 -23.62 2.36 -14.56
CA MET A 548 -24.76 2.08 -15.44
C MET A 548 -25.95 1.51 -14.67
N GLY A 549 -27.15 2.02 -14.97
CA GLY A 549 -28.43 1.51 -14.49
C GLY A 549 -29.07 2.41 -13.42
N LYS A 550 -29.87 1.78 -12.56
CA LYS A 550 -30.63 2.45 -11.48
C LYS A 550 -29.69 2.91 -10.35
N SER A 551 -29.68 4.21 -10.07
CA SER A 551 -29.01 4.78 -8.90
C SER A 551 -29.79 4.49 -7.61
N HIS A 552 -29.08 4.36 -6.48
CA HIS A 552 -29.68 4.09 -5.16
C HIS A 552 -30.62 5.18 -4.66
N LEU A 553 -30.55 6.38 -5.22
CA LEU A 553 -31.46 7.47 -4.91
C LEU A 553 -32.82 7.32 -5.59
N ALA A 554 -32.92 6.50 -6.65
CA ALA A 554 -34.14 6.35 -7.45
C ALA A 554 -35.34 5.90 -6.60
N ASP A 555 -35.22 4.79 -5.87
CA ASP A 555 -36.33 4.27 -5.06
C ASP A 555 -36.66 5.18 -3.85
N LYS A 556 -35.63 5.75 -3.21
CA LYS A 556 -35.78 6.71 -2.10
C LYS A 556 -36.56 7.96 -2.54
N LEU A 557 -36.16 8.56 -3.67
CA LEU A 557 -36.85 9.69 -4.29
C LEU A 557 -38.21 9.27 -4.88
N GLY A 558 -38.39 8.00 -5.24
CA GLY A 558 -39.62 7.45 -5.83
C GLY A 558 -39.69 7.71 -7.33
N VAL A 559 -38.59 7.43 -8.02
CA VAL A 559 -38.43 7.47 -9.48
C VAL A 559 -38.14 6.06 -9.97
N LYS A 560 -38.83 5.62 -11.01
CA LYS A 560 -38.70 4.25 -11.56
C LYS A 560 -38.71 4.27 -13.08
N ALA A 561 -37.78 3.55 -13.72
CA ALA A 561 -37.80 3.30 -15.16
C ALA A 561 -38.99 2.38 -15.53
N LEU A 562 -39.75 2.77 -16.56
CA LEU A 562 -40.89 2.02 -17.09
C LEU A 562 -40.54 1.22 -18.35
N THR A 563 -39.54 1.69 -19.10
CA THR A 563 -38.94 1.03 -20.27
C THR A 563 -37.44 0.92 -20.05
N HIS A 564 -36.79 -0.11 -20.60
CA HIS A 564 -35.33 -0.27 -20.53
C HIS A 564 -34.78 -0.19 -19.09
N PRO A 565 -35.14 -1.12 -18.17
CA PRO A 565 -34.64 -1.07 -16.79
C PRO A 565 -33.14 -1.39 -16.64
N SER A 566 -32.46 -1.76 -17.73
CA SER A 566 -31.01 -1.98 -17.80
C SER A 566 -30.30 -0.71 -18.23
N GLY A 567 -29.13 -0.44 -17.64
CA GLY A 567 -28.28 0.70 -18.00
C GLY A 567 -27.55 0.60 -19.34
N MET A 568 -27.82 -0.41 -20.16
CA MET A 568 -27.28 -0.54 -21.52
C MET A 568 -28.41 -0.76 -22.53
N ILE A 569 -28.38 0.00 -23.64
CA ILE A 569 -29.38 -0.06 -24.72
C ILE A 569 -28.67 -0.04 -26.06
N ASP A 570 -29.02 -0.96 -26.96
CA ASP A 570 -28.64 -0.91 -28.37
C ASP A 570 -29.80 -0.32 -29.18
N ALA A 571 -29.55 0.68 -30.02
CA ALA A 571 -30.56 1.49 -30.72
C ALA A 571 -30.34 1.48 -32.24
N GLU A 572 -31.17 0.69 -32.95
CA GLU A 572 -31.00 0.36 -34.37
C GLU A 572 -31.25 1.52 -35.36
N THR A 573 -32.01 2.55 -34.97
CA THR A 573 -32.58 3.55 -35.90
C THR A 573 -32.26 5.00 -35.53
N GLY A 574 -31.34 5.22 -34.59
CA GLY A 574 -30.98 6.54 -34.06
C GLY A 574 -32.04 7.21 -33.18
N LYS A 575 -33.31 6.76 -33.20
CA LYS A 575 -34.39 7.31 -32.38
C LYS A 575 -34.78 6.33 -31.28
N LEU A 576 -34.88 6.83 -30.04
CA LEU A 576 -35.15 6.00 -28.86
C LEU A 576 -36.03 6.77 -27.87
N ALA A 577 -37.11 6.16 -27.38
CA ALA A 577 -37.96 6.74 -26.34
C ALA A 577 -37.77 5.98 -25.02
N ILE A 578 -37.41 6.70 -23.95
CA ILE A 578 -37.22 6.13 -22.61
C ILE A 578 -38.23 6.75 -21.64
N LYS A 579 -38.96 5.90 -20.90
CA LYS A 579 -40.03 6.30 -19.99
C LYS A 579 -39.69 6.05 -18.51
N PHE A 580 -40.13 6.96 -17.65
CA PHE A 580 -40.01 6.91 -16.19
C PHE A 580 -41.33 7.29 -15.51
N SER A 581 -41.56 6.85 -14.27
CA SER A 581 -42.58 7.39 -13.37
C SER A 581 -41.92 8.09 -12.19
N ALA A 582 -42.43 9.26 -11.77
CA ALA A 582 -41.90 10.02 -10.62
C ALA A 582 -43.00 10.58 -9.70
N LYS A 583 -42.67 10.83 -8.41
CA LYS A 583 -43.57 11.51 -7.46
C LYS A 583 -43.90 12.94 -7.93
N LYS A 584 -45.13 13.42 -7.66
CA LYS A 584 -45.67 14.70 -8.16
C LYS A 584 -44.85 15.95 -7.79
N ASN A 585 -44.13 15.94 -6.66
CA ASN A 585 -43.24 17.02 -6.21
C ASN A 585 -41.90 17.07 -6.96
N LEU A 586 -41.55 16.02 -7.71
CA LEU A 586 -40.33 15.94 -8.49
C LEU A 586 -40.55 16.36 -9.95
N GLU A 587 -39.46 16.75 -10.57
CA GLU A 587 -39.27 17.00 -12.00
C GLU A 587 -38.05 16.17 -12.43
N LEU A 588 -38.10 15.54 -13.61
CA LEU A 588 -36.94 14.83 -14.16
C LEU A 588 -36.30 15.64 -15.28
N VAL A 589 -34.98 15.56 -15.37
CA VAL A 589 -34.16 16.17 -16.43
C VAL A 589 -33.07 15.21 -16.86
N CYS A 590 -32.52 15.42 -18.06
CA CYS A 590 -31.41 14.62 -18.56
C CYS A 590 -30.25 15.46 -19.10
N GLU A 591 -29.05 14.87 -19.01
CA GLU A 591 -27.89 15.19 -19.84
C GLU A 591 -27.76 14.11 -20.90
N LEU A 592 -27.54 14.51 -22.16
CA LEU A 592 -27.22 13.63 -23.28
C LEU A 592 -25.83 14.02 -23.82
N HIS A 593 -24.92 13.06 -23.95
CA HIS A 593 -23.52 13.32 -24.29
C HIS A 593 -22.92 12.21 -25.15
N CYS A 594 -22.12 12.55 -26.16
CA CYS A 594 -21.22 11.65 -26.89
C CYS A 594 -19.76 12.07 -26.68
N HIS A 595 -18.82 11.12 -26.73
CA HIS A 595 -17.39 11.48 -26.69
C HIS A 595 -16.95 12.23 -27.96
N ASP A 596 -17.69 12.09 -29.07
CA ASP A 596 -17.49 12.86 -30.30
C ASP A 596 -18.24 14.20 -30.22
N ALA A 597 -17.53 15.29 -30.49
CA ALA A 597 -18.07 16.64 -30.39
C ALA A 597 -19.08 16.99 -31.49
N GLY A 598 -18.95 16.42 -32.69
CA GLY A 598 -19.90 16.59 -33.80
C GLY A 598 -21.20 15.83 -33.53
N ALA A 599 -21.09 14.60 -33.04
CA ALA A 599 -22.22 13.79 -32.60
C ALA A 599 -22.98 14.45 -31.43
N THR A 600 -22.26 15.04 -30.46
CA THR A 600 -22.86 15.80 -29.35
C THR A 600 -23.57 17.06 -29.84
N LYS A 601 -22.95 17.86 -30.73
CA LYS A 601 -23.58 19.07 -31.32
C LYS A 601 -24.84 18.76 -32.17
N GLN A 602 -25.05 17.51 -32.60
CA GLN A 602 -26.18 17.09 -33.45
C GLN A 602 -27.24 16.25 -32.74
N CYS A 603 -26.93 15.63 -31.61
CA CYS A 603 -27.90 14.83 -30.86
C CYS A 603 -28.86 15.73 -30.05
N SER A 604 -30.05 15.22 -29.73
CA SER A 604 -31.01 15.95 -28.89
C SER A 604 -31.88 15.03 -28.04
N ALA A 605 -32.42 15.56 -26.96
CA ALA A 605 -33.41 14.90 -26.11
C ALA A 605 -34.60 15.84 -25.89
N MET A 606 -35.82 15.35 -26.10
CA MET A 606 -37.06 16.06 -25.77
C MET A 606 -37.73 15.41 -24.57
N THR A 607 -37.93 16.21 -23.51
CA THR A 607 -38.54 15.75 -22.26
C THR A 607 -40.03 16.12 -22.22
N ARG A 608 -40.91 15.17 -21.90
CA ARG A 608 -42.38 15.34 -21.75
C ARG A 608 -42.87 14.77 -20.41
N ASP A 609 -43.82 15.43 -19.76
CA ASP A 609 -44.55 14.94 -18.56
C ASP A 609 -46.03 14.68 -18.91
N GLU A 610 -46.41 13.41 -18.96
CA GLU A 610 -47.78 12.94 -19.20
C GLU A 610 -48.44 12.49 -17.88
N LYS A 611 -48.60 13.44 -16.95
CA LYS A 611 -49.26 13.30 -15.63
C LYS A 611 -48.46 12.48 -14.59
N GLY A 612 -47.15 12.51 -14.68
CA GLY A 612 -46.21 11.77 -13.81
C GLY A 612 -45.48 10.63 -14.50
N GLU A 613 -45.89 10.27 -15.73
CA GLU A 613 -45.04 9.53 -16.67
C GLU A 613 -44.17 10.51 -17.46
N TRP A 614 -42.87 10.43 -17.26
CA TRP A 614 -41.86 11.23 -17.95
C TRP A 614 -41.34 10.45 -19.17
N ILE A 615 -41.31 11.10 -20.32
CA ILE A 615 -40.83 10.51 -21.58
C ILE A 615 -39.64 11.35 -22.08
N PHE A 616 -38.53 10.68 -22.34
CA PHE A 616 -37.35 11.24 -23.01
C PHE A 616 -37.30 10.68 -24.43
N ASP A 617 -37.67 11.48 -25.42
CA ASP A 617 -37.50 11.14 -26.83
C ASP A 617 -36.11 11.60 -27.28
N LEU A 618 -35.22 10.65 -27.57
CA LEU A 618 -33.84 10.89 -27.99
C LEU A 618 -33.72 10.83 -29.51
N ASP A 619 -32.92 11.73 -30.05
CA ASP A 619 -32.54 11.77 -31.46
C ASP A 619 -31.01 11.73 -31.59
N LEU A 620 -30.49 10.59 -32.04
CA LEU A 620 -29.07 10.22 -32.08
C LEU A 620 -28.68 9.95 -33.56
N PRO A 621 -28.50 11.00 -34.39
CA PRO A 621 -28.43 10.85 -35.84
C PRO A 621 -27.18 10.11 -36.34
N GLN A 622 -26.08 10.15 -35.58
CA GLN A 622 -24.82 9.48 -35.90
C GLN A 622 -24.69 8.12 -35.21
N SER A 623 -23.87 7.24 -35.78
CA SER A 623 -23.49 5.98 -35.15
C SER A 623 -22.44 6.22 -34.07
N GLY A 624 -22.62 5.68 -32.86
CA GLY A 624 -21.69 5.90 -31.76
C GLY A 624 -22.21 5.48 -30.38
N GLU A 625 -21.39 5.71 -29.36
CA GLU A 625 -21.77 5.53 -27.95
C GLU A 625 -22.17 6.87 -27.34
N TYR A 626 -23.36 6.92 -26.75
CA TYR A 626 -23.94 8.06 -26.06
C TYR A 626 -24.23 7.72 -24.60
N SER A 627 -24.09 8.67 -23.68
CA SER A 627 -24.65 8.56 -22.33
C SER A 627 -25.93 9.37 -22.20
N LEU A 628 -26.93 8.81 -21.51
CA LEU A 628 -28.07 9.57 -20.98
C LEU A 628 -28.05 9.47 -19.45
N ASN A 629 -27.61 10.55 -18.79
CA ASN A 629 -27.71 10.67 -17.34
C ASN A 629 -29.08 11.30 -17.01
N VAL A 630 -29.92 10.60 -16.25
CA VAL A 630 -31.24 11.07 -15.82
C VAL A 630 -31.19 11.47 -14.34
N PHE A 631 -31.60 12.70 -14.06
CA PHE A 631 -31.61 13.30 -12.74
C PHE A 631 -33.01 13.69 -12.31
N ALA A 632 -33.27 13.65 -11.00
CA ALA A 632 -34.46 14.22 -10.38
C ALA A 632 -34.12 15.52 -9.64
N ARG A 633 -35.01 16.51 -9.71
CA ARG A 633 -34.98 17.74 -8.90
C ARG A 633 -36.32 17.97 -8.20
N GLU A 634 -36.31 18.66 -7.06
CA GLU A 634 -37.53 19.07 -6.37
C GLU A 634 -38.12 20.31 -7.05
N LYS A 635 -39.45 20.36 -7.23
CA LYS A 635 -40.12 21.56 -7.76
C LYS A 635 -40.09 22.77 -6.80
N LYS A 636 -39.49 22.62 -5.61
CA LYS A 636 -39.28 23.69 -4.61
C LYS A 636 -37.81 24.11 -4.50
N ASP A 637 -36.89 23.16 -4.53
CA ASP A 637 -35.45 23.40 -4.67
C ASP A 637 -35.00 23.01 -6.07
N ALA A 638 -34.98 24.00 -6.96
CA ALA A 638 -34.53 23.83 -8.33
C ALA A 638 -33.00 23.89 -8.48
N SER A 639 -32.22 23.98 -7.39
CA SER A 639 -30.77 24.23 -7.43
C SER A 639 -29.91 22.96 -7.36
N ARG A 640 -30.37 21.93 -6.63
CA ARG A 640 -29.73 20.61 -6.58
C ARG A 640 -30.43 19.61 -7.50
N ILE A 641 -29.64 18.77 -8.18
CA ILE A 641 -30.14 17.60 -8.92
C ILE A 641 -29.53 16.32 -8.36
N TYR A 642 -30.29 15.22 -8.43
CA TYR A 642 -29.91 13.90 -7.92
C TYR A 642 -29.94 12.88 -9.06
N ASP A 643 -28.83 12.21 -9.33
CA ASP A 643 -28.76 11.11 -10.30
C ASP A 643 -29.65 9.94 -9.86
N VAL A 644 -30.54 9.50 -10.76
CA VAL A 644 -31.52 8.42 -10.54
C VAL A 644 -31.37 7.27 -11.54
N HIS A 645 -30.88 7.52 -12.76
CA HIS A 645 -30.58 6.44 -13.70
C HIS A 645 -29.58 6.92 -14.75
N THR A 646 -28.59 6.10 -15.09
CA THR A 646 -27.55 6.45 -16.08
C THR A 646 -27.45 5.34 -17.13
N TYR A 647 -27.62 5.69 -18.41
CA TYR A 647 -27.60 4.75 -19.55
C TYR A 647 -26.37 4.93 -20.43
N LEU A 648 -25.82 3.82 -20.92
CA LEU A 648 -24.93 3.77 -22.09
C LEU A 648 -25.73 3.25 -23.29
N ILE A 649 -25.86 4.08 -24.32
CA ILE A 649 -26.67 3.83 -25.52
C ILE A 649 -25.75 3.68 -26.72
N LYS A 650 -25.81 2.54 -27.41
CA LYS A 650 -25.12 2.32 -28.69
C LYS A 650 -26.08 2.59 -29.83
N SER A 651 -25.90 3.72 -30.51
CA SER A 651 -26.69 4.09 -31.69
C SER A 651 -26.03 3.59 -32.96
N ALA A 652 -26.81 3.04 -33.89
CA ALA A 652 -26.40 2.86 -35.30
C ALA A 652 -26.57 4.12 -36.16
N GLY A 653 -27.11 5.21 -35.56
CA GLY A 653 -27.50 6.42 -36.27
C GLY A 653 -28.70 6.19 -37.20
N TYR A 654 -28.86 7.08 -38.18
CA TYR A 654 -29.83 6.90 -39.27
C TYR A 654 -29.33 5.98 -40.41
N GLY A 655 -28.15 5.36 -40.26
CA GLY A 655 -27.49 4.58 -41.31
C GLY A 655 -26.90 5.44 -42.46
N GLU A 656 -26.28 4.77 -43.44
CA GLU A 656 -25.48 5.42 -44.50
C GLU A 656 -26.25 6.40 -45.41
N GLN A 657 -27.59 6.39 -45.39
CA GLN A 657 -28.42 7.25 -46.23
C GLN A 657 -28.40 8.72 -45.80
N PHE A 658 -27.92 9.03 -44.58
CA PHE A 658 -27.85 10.39 -44.05
C PHE A 658 -26.46 11.04 -44.14
N LYS A 659 -25.83 10.96 -45.32
CA LYS A 659 -24.75 11.89 -45.70
C LYS A 659 -25.32 13.30 -45.95
N GLY A 660 -25.75 13.96 -44.88
CA GLY A 660 -25.86 15.41 -44.85
C GLY A 660 -24.50 16.02 -45.24
N LYS A 661 -24.52 17.19 -45.88
CA LYS A 661 -23.29 17.85 -46.32
C LYS A 661 -22.35 18.07 -45.13
N ALA A 662 -21.15 17.53 -45.23
CA ALA A 662 -20.01 18.18 -44.61
C ALA A 662 -19.75 19.45 -45.42
N ASP A 663 -20.09 20.62 -44.85
CA ASP A 663 -19.62 21.89 -45.40
C ASP A 663 -18.14 22.03 -44.99
N ASP A 664 -17.26 21.55 -45.87
CA ASP A 664 -15.81 21.36 -45.72
C ASP A 664 -15.01 22.68 -45.66
N ASN A 665 -15.62 23.74 -45.11
CA ASN A 665 -15.17 25.14 -45.17
C ASN A 665 -15.31 25.84 -43.80
N SER A 666 -14.76 25.22 -42.75
CA SER A 666 -14.44 25.90 -41.49
C SER A 666 -12.95 25.75 -41.20
N GLU A 667 -12.13 26.70 -41.68
CA GLU A 667 -10.70 26.81 -41.34
C GLU A 667 -10.45 27.35 -39.91
N ASP A 668 -11.48 27.39 -39.06
CA ASP A 668 -11.33 27.61 -37.62
C ASP A 668 -11.06 26.27 -36.91
N GLY A 669 -9.91 26.19 -36.25
CA GLY A 669 -9.51 25.06 -35.40
C GLY A 669 -10.28 25.04 -34.08
N ASP A 670 -11.60 24.85 -34.18
CA ASP A 670 -12.57 24.91 -33.09
C ASP A 670 -12.20 23.92 -31.98
N GLN A 671 -11.66 24.44 -30.87
CA GLN A 671 -11.26 23.63 -29.72
C GLN A 671 -12.51 22.95 -29.15
N ALA A 672 -12.46 21.63 -28.95
CA ALA A 672 -13.54 20.91 -28.31
C ALA A 672 -13.86 21.55 -26.95
N GLU A 673 -15.15 21.84 -26.68
CA GLU A 673 -15.62 22.51 -25.46
C GLU A 673 -15.10 21.77 -24.22
N THR A 674 -13.98 22.25 -23.67
CA THR A 674 -13.23 21.49 -22.65
C THR A 674 -13.84 21.79 -21.29
N ILE A 675 -14.70 20.89 -20.82
CA ILE A 675 -15.37 20.97 -19.51
C ILE A 675 -14.33 21.29 -18.43
N ALA A 676 -14.53 22.40 -17.71
CA ALA A 676 -13.59 22.87 -16.71
C ALA A 676 -13.45 21.81 -15.60
N THR A 677 -12.26 21.19 -15.52
CA THR A 677 -12.00 20.06 -14.65
C THR A 677 -10.86 20.41 -13.69
N GLU A 678 -11.12 20.36 -12.38
CA GLU A 678 -10.18 20.80 -11.34
C GLU A 678 -10.27 19.89 -10.10
N THR A 679 -9.12 19.62 -9.48
CA THR A 679 -9.04 18.88 -8.21
C THR A 679 -8.76 19.86 -7.07
N VAL A 680 -9.56 19.78 -6.00
CA VAL A 680 -9.50 20.68 -4.84
C VAL A 680 -9.26 19.86 -3.58
N ASP A 681 -8.01 19.82 -3.11
CA ASP A 681 -7.67 19.23 -1.81
C ASP A 681 -7.96 20.21 -0.66
N THR A 682 -8.64 19.76 0.40
CA THR A 682 -9.03 20.64 1.51
C THR A 682 -9.19 19.92 2.85
N SER A 683 -9.00 20.65 3.95
CA SER A 683 -9.41 20.25 5.30
C SER A 683 -10.80 20.72 5.69
N ASP A 684 -11.33 21.72 5.00
CA ASP A 684 -12.43 22.54 5.49
C ASP A 684 -13.79 21.89 5.20
N LYS A 685 -14.77 22.08 6.10
CA LYS A 685 -16.13 21.52 5.95
C LYS A 685 -17.00 22.26 4.93
N VAL A 686 -16.46 23.29 4.28
CA VAL A 686 -17.16 24.17 3.34
C VAL A 686 -16.20 24.54 2.23
N VAL A 687 -16.62 24.44 0.98
CA VAL A 687 -15.86 24.92 -0.18
C VAL A 687 -16.73 25.90 -0.98
N MET A 688 -16.10 26.96 -1.47
CA MET A 688 -16.69 27.96 -2.36
C MET A 688 -16.09 27.81 -3.76
N ILE A 689 -16.90 27.41 -4.74
CA ILE A 689 -16.47 27.16 -6.12
C ILE A 689 -17.13 28.18 -7.05
N PRO A 690 -16.40 28.79 -8.01
CA PRO A 690 -17.00 29.69 -8.98
C PRO A 690 -17.90 28.94 -9.97
N VAL A 691 -19.04 29.54 -10.31
CA VAL A 691 -19.88 29.08 -11.42
C VAL A 691 -19.34 29.70 -12.71
N PRO A 692 -19.23 28.94 -13.82
CA PRO A 692 -18.84 29.49 -15.12
C PRO A 692 -19.73 30.68 -15.56
N PRO A 693 -19.15 31.77 -16.10
CA PRO A 693 -19.86 33.04 -16.34
C PRO A 693 -20.88 32.97 -17.49
N ASP A 694 -20.79 31.96 -18.34
CA ASP A 694 -21.69 31.60 -19.44
C ASP A 694 -22.98 30.88 -18.98
N CYS A 695 -23.05 30.47 -17.70
CA CYS A 695 -24.12 29.63 -17.19
C CYS A 695 -25.38 30.43 -16.76
N GLU A 696 -26.30 30.70 -17.71
CA GLU A 696 -27.58 31.42 -17.46
C GLU A 696 -28.37 30.89 -16.24
N LYS A 697 -28.47 29.56 -16.07
CA LYS A 697 -29.22 28.93 -14.99
C LYS A 697 -28.49 27.68 -14.48
N ALA A 698 -27.55 27.90 -13.56
CA ALA A 698 -26.79 26.84 -12.93
C ALA A 698 -27.63 25.94 -12.01
N VAL A 699 -27.35 24.63 -12.07
CA VAL A 699 -27.74 23.63 -11.08
C VAL A 699 -26.54 22.71 -10.80
N ALA A 700 -26.54 22.03 -9.66
CA ALA A 700 -25.39 21.23 -9.23
C ALA A 700 -25.76 19.84 -8.68
N ALA A 701 -24.88 18.88 -8.91
CA ALA A 701 -24.92 17.55 -8.29
C ALA A 701 -23.62 17.31 -7.53
N VAL A 702 -23.70 17.22 -6.20
CA VAL A 702 -22.60 16.75 -5.34
C VAL A 702 -22.90 15.36 -4.79
N HIS A 703 -21.87 14.52 -4.69
CA HIS A 703 -21.91 13.20 -4.06
C HIS A 703 -20.50 12.83 -3.56
N ARG A 704 -20.39 11.97 -2.54
CA ARG A 704 -19.14 11.21 -2.32
C ARG A 704 -18.97 10.16 -3.41
N LYS A 705 -17.71 9.92 -3.80
CA LYS A 705 -17.31 9.01 -4.89
C LYS A 705 -17.54 7.53 -4.54
N ASN A 706 -17.33 7.16 -3.29
CA ASN A 706 -17.38 5.78 -2.79
C ASN A 706 -18.48 5.56 -1.73
N ALA A 707 -19.58 6.33 -1.75
CA ALA A 707 -20.59 6.31 -0.67
C ALA A 707 -22.04 6.39 -1.16
N ASN A 708 -22.96 5.89 -0.32
CA ASN A 708 -24.40 5.97 -0.52
C ASN A 708 -25.01 7.05 0.37
N ASP A 709 -24.65 8.31 0.14
CA ASP A 709 -25.17 9.44 0.92
C ASP A 709 -26.67 9.69 0.65
N PRO A 710 -27.52 9.88 1.69
CA PRO A 710 -28.91 10.27 1.50
C PRO A 710 -29.03 11.71 0.93
N PRO A 711 -30.16 12.07 0.29
CA PRO A 711 -30.41 13.42 -0.24
C PRO A 711 -30.34 14.54 0.83
N GLY A 712 -29.22 15.28 0.86
CA GLY A 712 -29.05 16.45 1.74
C GLY A 712 -29.60 17.74 1.13
N THR A 713 -30.72 18.25 1.66
CA THR A 713 -31.38 19.48 1.16
C THR A 713 -30.52 20.74 1.24
N ASP A 714 -29.65 20.83 2.24
CA ASP A 714 -28.94 22.07 2.57
C ASP A 714 -27.49 22.12 2.07
N GLN A 715 -27.02 21.06 1.41
CA GLN A 715 -25.60 20.86 1.10
C GLN A 715 -25.05 21.78 0.00
N ILE A 716 -25.91 22.32 -0.86
CA ILE A 716 -25.56 23.17 -2.00
C ILE A 716 -26.32 24.47 -1.87
N LYS A 717 -25.63 25.62 -1.92
CA LYS A 717 -26.26 26.95 -1.90
C LYS A 717 -25.57 27.90 -2.88
N PHE A 718 -26.30 28.38 -3.88
CA PHE A 718 -25.80 29.37 -4.82
C PHE A 718 -25.85 30.78 -4.21
N ILE A 719 -24.76 31.53 -4.36
CA ILE A 719 -24.57 32.87 -3.79
C ILE A 719 -24.11 33.79 -4.92
N LYS A 720 -24.72 34.97 -5.05
CA LYS A 720 -24.25 36.03 -5.96
C LYS A 720 -23.38 37.02 -5.20
N GLN A 721 -22.21 37.32 -5.75
CA GLN A 721 -21.19 38.15 -5.11
C GLN A 721 -20.44 38.93 -6.20
N ASP A 722 -20.67 40.25 -6.25
CA ASP A 722 -20.00 41.23 -7.12
C ASP A 722 -19.83 40.75 -8.59
N ASP A 723 -20.97 40.70 -9.29
CA ASP A 723 -21.16 40.20 -10.66
C ASP A 723 -20.73 38.75 -10.95
N SER A 724 -20.17 38.04 -9.96
CA SER A 724 -19.89 36.60 -10.04
C SER A 724 -20.96 35.77 -9.31
N SER A 725 -21.17 34.53 -9.79
CA SER A 725 -21.99 33.53 -9.09
C SER A 725 -21.07 32.45 -8.53
N MET A 726 -21.27 32.10 -7.27
CA MET A 726 -20.49 31.09 -6.54
C MET A 726 -21.43 30.00 -6.03
N VAL A 727 -20.97 28.76 -5.98
CA VAL A 727 -21.65 27.67 -5.26
C VAL A 727 -20.92 27.40 -3.95
N LYS A 728 -21.67 27.47 -2.84
CA LYS A 728 -21.26 26.94 -1.53
C LYS A 728 -21.60 25.46 -1.50
N VAL A 729 -20.63 24.63 -1.13
CA VAL A 729 -20.81 23.19 -0.91
C VAL A 729 -20.37 22.83 0.49
N ASP A 730 -21.27 22.23 1.27
CA ASP A 730 -20.97 21.70 2.60
C ASP A 730 -20.50 20.24 2.54
N LEU A 731 -19.38 19.95 3.20
CA LEU A 731 -18.68 18.66 3.19
C LEU A 731 -18.56 18.18 4.65
N PRO A 732 -19.55 17.42 5.16
CA PRO A 732 -19.63 17.12 6.59
C PRO A 732 -18.52 16.17 7.06
N ASP A 733 -18.13 15.23 6.22
CA ASP A 733 -17.25 14.10 6.52
C ASP A 733 -15.95 14.20 5.71
N TYR A 734 -14.97 13.33 5.98
CA TYR A 734 -13.80 13.19 5.11
C TYR A 734 -14.10 12.25 3.94
N GLY A 735 -13.24 12.25 2.92
CA GLY A 735 -13.34 11.42 1.72
C GLY A 735 -13.30 12.20 0.40
N GLU A 736 -13.41 11.47 -0.70
CA GLU A 736 -13.44 12.01 -2.06
C GLU A 736 -14.88 12.37 -2.47
N TYR A 737 -15.11 13.64 -2.80
CA TYR A 737 -16.37 14.15 -3.33
C TYR A 737 -16.24 14.51 -4.81
N VAL A 738 -17.33 14.41 -5.57
CA VAL A 738 -17.44 14.90 -6.94
C VAL A 738 -18.61 15.88 -7.03
N LEU A 739 -18.31 17.10 -7.49
CA LEU A 739 -19.27 18.15 -7.79
C LEU A 739 -19.32 18.37 -9.30
N ASN A 740 -20.47 18.11 -9.91
CA ASN A 740 -20.76 18.50 -11.29
C ASN A 740 -21.65 19.75 -11.30
N LEU A 741 -21.29 20.74 -12.12
CA LEU A 741 -22.12 21.91 -12.42
C LEU A 741 -22.72 21.76 -13.82
N TYR A 742 -23.99 22.12 -13.95
CA TYR A 742 -24.73 22.06 -15.21
C TYR A 742 -25.49 23.35 -15.47
N ASN A 743 -25.58 23.76 -16.73
CA ASN A 743 -26.51 24.80 -17.17
C ASN A 743 -27.85 24.16 -17.57
N VAL A 744 -28.98 24.75 -17.16
CA VAL A 744 -30.32 24.29 -17.54
C VAL A 744 -30.76 24.95 -18.85
N GLU A 745 -30.97 24.14 -19.88
CA GLU A 745 -31.32 24.61 -21.21
C GLU A 745 -32.81 25.01 -21.32
N LYS A 746 -33.15 25.70 -22.41
CA LYS A 746 -34.53 26.16 -22.70
C LYS A 746 -35.54 25.02 -22.88
N GLY A 747 -35.06 23.79 -23.15
CA GLY A 747 -35.88 22.56 -23.17
C GLY A 747 -36.03 21.85 -21.81
N GLY A 748 -35.44 22.39 -20.73
CA GLY A 748 -35.48 21.80 -19.38
C GLY A 748 -34.33 20.84 -19.06
N ASN A 749 -33.66 20.31 -20.09
CA ASN A 749 -32.46 19.47 -20.03
C ASN A 749 -31.27 20.18 -19.33
N VAL A 750 -30.19 19.43 -19.07
CA VAL A 750 -28.97 19.94 -18.43
C VAL A 750 -27.71 19.58 -19.23
N LYS A 751 -26.84 20.58 -19.49
CA LYS A 751 -25.51 20.39 -20.09
C LYS A 751 -24.44 20.59 -19.03
N ASN A 752 -23.51 19.65 -18.87
CA ASN A 752 -22.40 19.80 -17.92
C ASN A 752 -21.43 20.90 -18.39
N VAL A 753 -21.02 21.78 -17.46
CA VAL A 753 -20.11 22.91 -17.72
C VAL A 753 -18.83 22.87 -16.90
N ALA A 754 -18.83 22.19 -15.75
CA ALA A 754 -17.63 22.02 -14.91
C ALA A 754 -17.75 20.78 -13.99
N LYS A 755 -16.60 20.15 -13.70
CA LYS A 755 -16.47 18.93 -12.90
C LYS A 755 -15.32 19.07 -11.91
N TYR A 756 -15.62 19.07 -10.62
CA TYR A 756 -14.65 19.23 -9.54
C TYR A 756 -14.53 17.94 -8.73
N GLN A 757 -13.32 17.39 -8.60
CA GLN A 757 -13.04 16.39 -7.57
C GLN A 757 -12.55 17.12 -6.31
N ILE A 758 -13.27 16.99 -5.21
CA ILE A 758 -12.95 17.66 -3.95
C ILE A 758 -12.51 16.62 -2.94
N ASN A 759 -11.21 16.56 -2.65
CA ASN A 759 -10.62 15.61 -1.73
C ASN A 759 -10.63 16.24 -0.33
N ARG A 760 -11.60 15.88 0.53
CA ARG A 760 -11.65 16.38 1.89
C ARG A 760 -10.87 15.46 2.83
N LYS A 761 -9.68 15.88 3.27
CA LYS A 761 -8.78 15.09 4.13
C LYS A 761 -8.49 15.77 5.48
N PRO A 762 -8.11 15.03 6.53
CA PRO A 762 -7.44 15.58 7.69
C PRO A 762 -6.19 16.38 7.30
N ALA A 763 -5.86 17.44 8.05
CA ALA A 763 -4.88 18.43 7.62
C ALA A 763 -3.41 17.94 7.57
N GLY A 764 -3.13 16.70 8.01
CA GLY A 764 -1.84 16.02 7.83
C GLY A 764 -1.77 15.21 6.53
N GLU A 765 -2.79 14.40 6.24
CA GLU A 765 -2.90 13.47 5.10
C GLU A 765 -2.95 14.13 3.70
N LEU A 766 -2.80 15.45 3.65
CA LEU A 766 -2.69 16.23 2.42
C LEU A 766 -1.33 16.05 1.73
N TYR A 767 -0.32 15.49 2.41
CA TYR A 767 1.08 15.56 1.94
C TYR A 767 1.72 14.19 1.63
N ASP A 768 1.31 13.11 2.31
CA ASP A 768 2.07 11.84 2.35
C ASP A 768 2.04 11.04 1.03
N ASP A 769 0.90 11.03 0.31
CA ASP A 769 0.73 10.31 -0.97
C ASP A 769 1.31 11.08 -2.19
N ASN A 770 2.11 12.15 -2.00
CA ASN A 770 2.55 12.99 -3.13
C ASN A 770 3.65 12.33 -3.96
N ILE A 771 3.28 11.80 -5.14
CA ILE A 771 4.19 11.12 -6.07
C ILE A 771 5.35 12.01 -6.58
N ASN A 772 5.21 13.33 -6.53
CA ASN A 772 6.29 14.25 -6.92
C ASN A 772 7.39 14.29 -5.86
N TYR A 773 7.05 14.15 -4.57
CA TYR A 773 8.03 14.08 -3.48
C TYR A 773 8.89 12.82 -3.59
N ILE A 774 8.25 11.66 -3.79
CA ILE A 774 8.95 10.38 -4.01
C ILE A 774 9.91 10.48 -5.20
N MET A 775 9.47 11.07 -6.31
CA MET A 775 10.29 11.22 -7.51
C MET A 775 11.44 12.24 -7.38
N ASP A 776 11.22 13.39 -6.72
CA ASP A 776 12.27 14.39 -6.48
C ASP A 776 13.37 13.78 -5.57
N ASN A 777 13.01 12.97 -4.57
CA ASN A 777 14.00 12.26 -3.73
C ASN A 777 14.78 11.21 -4.55
N VAL A 778 14.10 10.34 -5.31
CA VAL A 778 14.75 9.29 -6.14
C VAL A 778 15.71 9.89 -7.19
N MET A 779 15.43 11.09 -7.70
CA MET A 779 16.28 11.78 -8.69
C MET A 779 17.51 12.49 -8.10
N GLY A 780 17.67 12.55 -6.77
CA GLY A 780 18.79 13.22 -6.10
C GLY A 780 20.17 12.66 -6.47
N ASP A 781 20.31 11.33 -6.59
CA ASP A 781 21.56 10.60 -6.97
C ASP A 781 21.95 10.82 -8.46
N GLY A 782 21.28 11.76 -9.16
CA GLY A 782 21.49 11.99 -10.59
C GLY A 782 22.75 12.80 -10.95
N SER A 783 23.47 13.42 -10.00
CA SER A 783 24.52 14.40 -10.34
C SER A 783 25.62 14.64 -9.28
N GLN A 784 26.44 13.62 -9.01
CA GLN A 784 27.88 13.84 -8.84
C GLN A 784 28.66 13.26 -10.04
N VAL A 785 28.42 13.82 -11.23
CA VAL A 785 29.47 13.82 -12.26
C VAL A 785 30.53 14.79 -11.74
N THR A 786 31.65 14.25 -11.26
CA THR A 786 32.70 15.05 -10.62
C THR A 786 33.14 16.20 -11.52
N SER A 787 33.04 17.43 -11.00
CA SER A 787 33.76 18.59 -11.54
C SER A 787 35.24 18.44 -11.20
N ALA A 788 35.87 17.42 -11.77
CA ALA A 788 37.30 17.20 -11.71
C ALA A 788 37.98 18.30 -12.55
N ASP A 789 38.20 19.45 -11.90
CA ASP A 789 38.95 20.58 -12.43
C ASP A 789 40.44 20.27 -12.40
N SER A 790 40.80 19.26 -13.21
CA SER A 790 42.14 18.72 -13.35
C SER A 790 42.37 18.49 -14.84
N THR A 791 42.76 19.55 -15.54
CA THR A 791 42.95 19.58 -17.00
C THR A 791 43.85 18.43 -17.46
N PRO A 792 43.32 17.38 -18.12
CA PRO A 792 44.18 16.38 -18.74
C PRO A 792 44.69 17.03 -20.02
N SER A 793 46.00 17.35 -20.05
CA SER A 793 46.66 17.76 -21.30
C SER A 793 46.30 16.75 -22.41
N PRO A 794 46.03 17.20 -23.64
CA PRO A 794 45.74 16.30 -24.74
C PRO A 794 47.02 15.52 -25.11
N GLU A 795 47.23 14.38 -24.46
CA GLU A 795 48.19 13.38 -24.89
C GLU A 795 47.73 12.84 -26.25
N LEU A 796 48.20 13.52 -27.29
CA LEU A 796 48.14 13.11 -28.69
C LEU A 796 49.02 11.86 -28.85
N ASP A 797 48.49 10.75 -28.36
CA ASP A 797 49.07 9.42 -28.44
C ASP A 797 49.40 9.12 -29.91
N LYS A 798 50.70 9.11 -30.20
CA LYS A 798 51.22 9.46 -31.53
C LYS A 798 50.70 8.46 -32.57
N ILE A 799 50.05 8.98 -33.61
CA ILE A 799 49.58 8.16 -34.73
C ILE A 799 50.79 7.50 -35.37
N ASP A 800 51.02 6.22 -35.08
CA ASP A 800 52.09 5.42 -35.67
C ASP A 800 51.92 5.42 -37.20
N PRO A 801 52.84 6.03 -37.97
CA PRO A 801 52.71 6.14 -39.41
C PRO A 801 52.68 4.77 -40.12
N LYS A 802 53.20 3.71 -39.47
CA LYS A 802 53.45 2.40 -40.07
C LYS A 802 52.25 1.45 -40.12
N LYS A 803 51.17 1.71 -39.37
CA LYS A 803 49.99 0.83 -39.33
C LYS A 803 49.08 1.03 -40.54
N SER A 804 48.44 -0.04 -40.99
CA SER A 804 47.56 0.01 -42.17
C SER A 804 46.29 0.82 -41.89
N GLU A 805 45.65 1.32 -42.94
CA GLU A 805 44.40 2.07 -42.81
C GLU A 805 43.27 1.20 -42.22
N GLU A 806 43.26 -0.09 -42.56
CA GLU A 806 42.29 -1.06 -42.04
C GLU A 806 42.50 -1.34 -40.54
N GLU A 807 43.75 -1.45 -40.07
CA GLU A 807 44.06 -1.57 -38.65
C GLU A 807 43.61 -0.33 -37.86
N ARG A 808 43.81 0.87 -38.43
CA ARG A 808 43.36 2.14 -37.84
C ARG A 808 41.83 2.18 -37.72
N ARG A 809 41.11 1.79 -38.77
CA ARG A 809 39.63 1.66 -38.77
C ARG A 809 39.15 0.64 -37.73
N LYS A 810 39.79 -0.54 -37.64
CA LYS A 810 39.45 -1.59 -36.67
C LYS A 810 39.69 -1.17 -35.22
N ALA A 811 40.78 -0.45 -34.95
CA ALA A 811 41.06 0.14 -33.64
C ALA A 811 40.03 1.22 -33.27
N ALA A 812 39.67 2.09 -34.22
CA ALA A 812 38.68 3.14 -34.01
C ALA A 812 37.27 2.56 -33.74
N ARG A 813 36.82 1.53 -34.47
CA ARG A 813 35.57 0.80 -34.15
C ARG A 813 35.56 0.25 -32.72
N LYS A 814 36.66 -0.37 -32.28
CA LYS A 814 36.78 -0.89 -30.90
C LYS A 814 36.75 0.23 -29.85
N GLN A 815 37.28 1.41 -30.16
CA GLN A 815 37.20 2.58 -29.28
C GLN A 815 35.78 3.17 -29.21
N VAL A 816 35.06 3.27 -30.35
CA VAL A 816 33.65 3.70 -30.39
C VAL A 816 32.77 2.73 -29.59
N GLN A 817 32.90 1.41 -29.80
CA GLN A 817 32.11 0.42 -29.05
C GLN A 817 32.36 0.53 -27.54
N LYS A 818 33.63 0.60 -27.10
CA LYS A 818 33.97 0.77 -25.68
C LYS A 818 33.36 2.05 -25.09
N ALA A 819 33.28 3.14 -25.86
CA ALA A 819 32.66 4.38 -25.41
C ALA A 819 31.11 4.31 -25.32
N ILE A 820 30.46 3.52 -26.19
CA ILE A 820 29.03 3.18 -26.06
C ILE A 820 28.80 2.38 -24.77
N ASP A 821 29.62 1.35 -24.53
CA ASP A 821 29.48 0.44 -23.38
C ASP A 821 29.67 1.19 -22.04
N LEU A 822 30.62 2.14 -22.01
CA LEU A 822 30.88 3.02 -20.85
C LEU A 822 29.90 4.19 -20.71
N LYS A 823 29.10 4.51 -21.74
CA LYS A 823 28.16 5.65 -21.79
C LYS A 823 28.80 7.03 -21.51
N ASP A 824 30.11 7.18 -21.71
CA ASP A 824 30.83 8.44 -21.51
C ASP A 824 30.67 9.35 -22.74
N VAL A 825 29.96 10.47 -22.55
CA VAL A 825 29.68 11.48 -23.59
C VAL A 825 30.97 12.04 -24.22
N ARG A 826 32.01 12.31 -23.41
CA ARG A 826 33.27 12.90 -23.88
C ARG A 826 34.08 11.88 -24.68
N GLN A 827 34.24 10.66 -24.15
CA GLN A 827 34.93 9.58 -24.87
C GLN A 827 34.19 9.20 -26.16
N LEU A 828 32.85 9.20 -26.16
CA LEU A 828 32.05 8.88 -27.34
C LEU A 828 32.17 9.98 -28.42
N GLN A 829 32.18 11.27 -28.03
CA GLN A 829 32.48 12.37 -28.95
C GLN A 829 33.90 12.28 -29.55
N VAL A 830 34.92 12.01 -28.74
CA VAL A 830 36.31 11.87 -29.21
C VAL A 830 36.48 10.65 -30.12
N ALA A 831 35.85 9.52 -29.78
CA ALA A 831 35.89 8.31 -30.60
C ALA A 831 35.18 8.50 -31.95
N LEU A 832 34.03 9.19 -31.98
CA LEU A 832 33.33 9.55 -33.22
C LEU A 832 34.16 10.49 -34.09
N ALA A 833 34.70 11.59 -33.53
CA ALA A 833 35.54 12.52 -34.29
C ALA A 833 36.80 11.84 -34.86
N ARG A 834 37.41 10.90 -34.10
CA ARG A 834 38.54 10.08 -34.57
C ARG A 834 38.14 9.12 -35.70
N TYR A 835 36.88 8.72 -35.77
CA TYR A 835 36.35 7.82 -36.80
C TYR A 835 36.01 8.59 -38.09
N ASP A 836 35.31 9.72 -37.98
CA ASP A 836 34.96 10.58 -39.12
C ASP A 836 36.23 11.11 -39.84
N ALA A 837 37.29 11.38 -39.08
CA ALA A 837 38.60 11.78 -39.62
C ALA A 837 39.28 10.70 -40.51
N LEU A 838 38.80 9.45 -40.50
CA LEU A 838 39.29 8.36 -41.37
C LEU A 838 38.50 8.22 -42.69
N GLN A 839 37.65 9.19 -43.02
CA GLN A 839 36.87 9.28 -44.27
C GLN A 839 36.13 7.98 -44.64
N THR A 840 35.55 7.31 -43.66
CA THR A 840 34.76 6.08 -43.86
C THR A 840 33.35 6.37 -44.38
N ASN A 841 32.70 5.35 -44.97
CA ASN A 841 31.36 5.47 -45.53
C ASN A 841 30.33 5.89 -44.46
N LYS A 842 29.53 6.93 -44.76
CA LYS A 842 28.53 7.53 -43.86
C LYS A 842 27.38 6.58 -43.48
N ASP A 843 27.21 5.48 -44.20
CA ASP A 843 26.13 4.53 -43.96
C ASP A 843 26.39 3.48 -42.86
N ASP A 844 27.58 3.47 -42.23
CA ASP A 844 27.97 2.53 -41.18
C ASP A 844 26.96 2.50 -40.01
N GLU A 845 26.32 1.34 -39.78
CA GLU A 845 25.32 1.18 -38.71
C GLU A 845 25.91 1.39 -37.31
N MET A 846 27.20 1.11 -37.12
CA MET A 846 27.87 1.36 -35.84
C MET A 846 27.94 2.87 -35.55
N LEU A 847 28.18 3.71 -36.57
CA LEU A 847 28.11 5.16 -36.44
C LEU A 847 26.69 5.62 -36.14
N LYS A 848 25.69 5.15 -36.91
CA LYS A 848 24.29 5.51 -36.71
C LYS A 848 23.80 5.16 -35.30
N LYS A 849 24.23 4.00 -34.75
CA LYS A 849 23.95 3.59 -33.36
C LYS A 849 24.70 4.46 -32.34
N ALA A 850 25.99 4.73 -32.55
CA ALA A 850 26.81 5.56 -31.68
C ALA A 850 26.29 7.01 -31.58
N GLN A 851 25.94 7.61 -32.71
CA GLN A 851 25.36 8.96 -32.80
C GLN A 851 24.00 9.03 -32.10
N LYS A 852 23.13 8.03 -32.30
CA LYS A 852 21.85 7.89 -31.59
C LYS A 852 22.04 7.79 -30.07
N VAL A 853 22.94 6.94 -29.59
CA VAL A 853 23.26 6.84 -28.15
C VAL A 853 23.82 8.15 -27.60
N LEU A 854 24.70 8.83 -28.35
CA LEU A 854 25.21 10.15 -27.95
C LEU A 854 24.08 11.20 -27.85
N GLN A 855 23.10 11.17 -28.76
CA GLN A 855 21.95 12.07 -28.74
C GLN A 855 21.08 11.87 -27.49
N VAL A 856 20.80 10.60 -27.12
CA VAL A 856 20.10 10.25 -25.87
C VAL A 856 20.86 10.74 -24.64
N LEU A 857 22.17 10.47 -24.57
CA LEU A 857 22.99 10.86 -23.40
C LEU A 857 23.13 12.37 -23.26
N LYS A 858 23.25 13.11 -24.38
CA LYS A 858 23.22 14.58 -24.39
C LYS A 858 21.87 15.12 -23.94
N ALA A 859 20.78 14.66 -24.55
CA ALA A 859 19.44 15.12 -24.19
C ALA A 859 19.09 14.80 -22.72
N LYS A 860 19.58 13.68 -22.17
CA LYS A 860 19.49 13.41 -20.72
C LYS A 860 20.25 14.45 -19.89
N SER A 861 21.49 14.76 -20.27
CA SER A 861 22.33 15.75 -19.57
C SER A 861 21.73 17.15 -19.63
N GLU A 862 21.25 17.58 -20.80
CA GLU A 862 20.54 18.85 -21.01
C GLU A 862 19.28 18.94 -20.15
N LEU A 863 18.49 17.85 -20.08
CA LEU A 863 17.27 17.80 -19.28
C LEU A 863 17.55 17.83 -17.77
N THR A 864 18.55 17.08 -17.28
CA THR A 864 18.98 17.13 -15.87
C THR A 864 19.50 18.52 -15.50
N GLU A 865 20.34 19.13 -16.34
CA GLU A 865 20.88 20.47 -16.10
C GLU A 865 19.77 21.54 -16.12
N ALA A 866 18.77 21.41 -17.01
CA ALA A 866 17.62 22.31 -17.03
C ALA A 866 16.70 22.14 -15.81
N CYS A 867 16.49 20.91 -15.33
CA CYS A 867 15.77 20.63 -14.09
C CYS A 867 16.46 21.25 -12.87
N GLN A 868 17.80 21.18 -12.80
CA GLN A 868 18.58 21.84 -11.74
C GLN A 868 18.51 23.36 -11.83
N LYS A 869 18.63 23.93 -13.04
CA LYS A 869 18.56 25.39 -13.25
C LYS A 869 17.17 25.99 -12.96
N ARG A 870 16.10 25.19 -12.96
CA ARG A 870 14.69 25.59 -12.72
C ARG A 870 14.25 26.86 -13.47
N LYS A 871 14.68 27.02 -14.74
CA LYS A 871 14.27 28.12 -15.62
C LYS A 871 13.33 27.60 -16.70
N LEU A 872 12.09 28.12 -16.75
CA LEU A 872 11.04 27.61 -17.63
C LEU A 872 11.48 27.46 -19.10
N PRO A 873 12.08 28.46 -19.78
CA PRO A 873 12.41 28.33 -21.21
C PRO A 873 13.45 27.25 -21.52
N ALA A 874 14.45 27.10 -20.64
CA ALA A 874 15.49 26.09 -20.80
C ALA A 874 14.97 24.67 -20.54
N LEU A 875 14.02 24.53 -19.61
CA LEU A 875 13.36 23.26 -19.31
C LEU A 875 12.41 22.84 -20.45
N GLU A 876 11.69 23.78 -21.05
CA GLU A 876 10.90 23.52 -22.26
C GLU A 876 11.75 23.12 -23.47
N GLU A 877 12.89 23.77 -23.67
CA GLU A 877 13.81 23.42 -24.76
C GLU A 877 14.41 22.02 -24.54
N ALA A 878 14.93 21.73 -23.35
CA ALA A 878 15.46 20.41 -23.03
C ALA A 878 14.37 19.32 -23.09
N LEU A 879 13.11 19.62 -22.73
CA LEU A 879 11.98 18.71 -22.90
C LEU A 879 11.69 18.38 -24.37
N ARG A 880 11.81 19.36 -25.28
CA ARG A 880 11.68 19.12 -26.73
C ARG A 880 12.83 18.23 -27.23
N ASN A 881 14.07 18.55 -26.84
CA ASN A 881 15.26 17.78 -27.22
C ASN A 881 15.16 16.33 -26.72
N ALA A 882 14.78 16.12 -25.46
CA ALA A 882 14.59 14.80 -24.86
C ALA A 882 13.47 14.01 -25.56
N LYS A 883 12.29 14.62 -25.80
CA LYS A 883 11.19 13.95 -26.52
C LYS A 883 11.59 13.53 -27.93
N ALA A 884 12.38 14.35 -28.64
CA ALA A 884 12.92 14.01 -29.96
C ALA A 884 14.03 12.94 -29.93
N ALA A 885 14.82 12.86 -28.84
CA ALA A 885 15.91 11.90 -28.68
C ALA A 885 15.48 10.53 -28.15
N ASN A 886 14.29 10.40 -27.55
CA ASN A 886 13.84 9.23 -26.77
C ASN A 886 13.42 7.99 -27.61
N PHE A 887 14.20 7.61 -28.63
CA PHE A 887 13.87 6.45 -29.48
C PHE A 887 14.02 5.09 -28.77
N ASP A 888 14.74 5.03 -27.64
CA ASP A 888 14.96 3.80 -26.85
C ASP A 888 14.15 3.74 -25.55
N ARG A 889 13.25 4.73 -25.32
CA ARG A 889 12.46 4.90 -24.10
C ARG A 889 13.26 5.10 -22.81
N SER A 890 14.58 5.30 -22.89
CA SER A 890 15.42 5.53 -21.70
C SER A 890 15.20 6.90 -21.04
N LEU A 891 14.49 7.81 -21.72
CA LEU A 891 14.14 9.14 -21.21
C LEU A 891 12.66 9.26 -20.80
N ASP A 892 11.84 8.20 -20.90
CA ASP A 892 10.40 8.22 -20.52
C ASP A 892 10.21 8.83 -19.10
N LEU A 893 10.97 8.34 -18.11
CA LEU A 893 10.94 8.80 -16.72
C LEU A 893 11.47 10.25 -16.56
N PRO A 894 12.71 10.59 -17.01
CA PRO A 894 13.19 11.97 -17.01
C PRO A 894 12.24 12.98 -17.66
N ILE A 895 11.60 12.63 -18.79
CA ILE A 895 10.66 13.48 -19.51
C ILE A 895 9.37 13.70 -18.70
N ALA A 896 8.83 12.66 -18.06
CA ALA A 896 7.64 12.78 -17.21
C ALA A 896 7.88 13.71 -16.01
N ILE A 897 9.01 13.52 -15.31
CA ILE A 897 9.41 14.36 -14.16
C ILE A 897 9.66 15.81 -14.61
N ALA A 898 10.44 16.01 -15.68
CA ALA A 898 10.72 17.34 -16.20
C ALA A 898 9.46 18.06 -16.72
N THR A 899 8.47 17.34 -17.27
CA THR A 899 7.19 17.92 -17.70
C THR A 899 6.39 18.41 -16.48
N ARG A 900 6.30 17.61 -15.41
CA ARG A 900 5.66 18.04 -14.14
C ARG A 900 6.40 19.21 -13.49
N LEU A 901 7.73 19.21 -13.51
CA LEU A 901 8.55 20.32 -13.00
C LEU A 901 8.35 21.60 -13.83
N ARG A 902 8.22 21.51 -15.15
CA ARG A 902 7.84 22.63 -16.03
C ARG A 902 6.50 23.22 -15.60
N ASP A 903 5.48 22.38 -15.42
CA ASP A 903 4.11 22.83 -15.10
C ASP A 903 4.04 23.48 -13.72
N ARG A 904 4.81 22.93 -12.75
CA ARG A 904 5.01 23.49 -11.42
C ARG A 904 5.70 24.87 -11.46
N ILE A 905 6.81 24.99 -12.20
CA ILE A 905 7.53 26.26 -12.39
C ILE A 905 6.63 27.28 -13.11
N ALA A 906 5.87 26.87 -14.12
CA ALA A 906 4.93 27.75 -14.83
C ALA A 906 3.80 28.27 -13.92
N LYS A 907 3.24 27.43 -13.02
CA LYS A 907 2.30 27.87 -11.97
C LYS A 907 2.96 28.91 -11.06
N MET A 908 4.18 28.68 -10.59
CA MET A 908 4.92 29.62 -9.73
C MET A 908 5.25 30.94 -10.43
N GLU A 909 5.76 30.90 -11.66
CA GLU A 909 6.11 32.09 -12.45
C GLU A 909 4.85 32.91 -12.77
N LYS A 910 3.71 32.28 -13.07
CA LYS A 910 2.40 32.93 -13.23
C LYS A 910 1.97 33.66 -11.95
N LEU A 911 1.87 32.94 -10.82
CA LEU A 911 1.48 33.52 -9.52
C LEU A 911 2.34 34.72 -9.13
N ARG A 912 3.66 34.61 -9.37
CA ARG A 912 4.63 35.68 -9.11
C ARG A 912 4.50 36.84 -10.10
N HIS A 913 4.20 36.57 -11.37
CA HIS A 913 3.98 37.62 -12.37
C HIS A 913 2.76 38.46 -12.02
N GLU A 914 1.64 37.83 -11.65
CA GLU A 914 0.38 38.51 -11.27
C GLU A 914 0.59 39.56 -10.16
N VAL A 915 1.43 39.26 -9.16
CA VAL A 915 1.80 40.24 -8.11
C VAL A 915 2.71 41.35 -8.64
N LEU A 916 3.69 41.02 -9.49
CA LEU A 916 4.67 41.98 -10.00
C LEU A 916 4.12 42.89 -11.12
N SER A 917 3.06 42.47 -11.81
CA SER A 917 2.34 43.27 -12.80
C SER A 917 1.24 44.17 -12.20
N MET A 918 1.05 44.17 -10.88
CA MET A 918 0.03 44.95 -10.19
C MET A 918 0.23 46.47 -10.37
N GLU A 919 -0.85 47.21 -10.64
CA GLU A 919 -0.79 48.66 -10.76
C GLU A 919 -0.27 49.34 -9.48
N GLN A 920 0.65 50.30 -9.65
CA GLN A 920 1.19 51.10 -8.54
C GLN A 920 0.10 51.87 -7.78
N LYS A 921 -1.05 52.14 -8.42
CA LYS A 921 -2.25 52.70 -7.77
C LYS A 921 -2.80 51.77 -6.69
N THR A 922 -3.00 50.49 -7.00
CA THR A 922 -3.53 49.47 -6.07
C THR A 922 -2.57 49.22 -4.90
N ILE A 923 -1.26 49.26 -5.14
CA ILE A 923 -0.24 49.20 -4.06
C ILE A 923 -0.32 50.45 -3.15
N SER A 924 -0.68 51.62 -3.72
CA SER A 924 -0.82 52.87 -2.97
C SER A 924 -2.15 52.94 -2.20
N GLU A 925 -3.22 52.38 -2.76
CA GLU A 925 -4.53 52.18 -2.11
C GLU A 925 -4.36 51.40 -0.80
N ILE A 926 -3.72 50.23 -0.85
CA ILE A 926 -3.45 49.38 0.32
C ILE A 926 -2.64 50.12 1.40
N LYS A 927 -1.71 50.99 0.99
CA LYS A 927 -0.92 51.83 1.90
C LYS A 927 -1.69 53.01 2.50
N SER A 928 -2.84 53.38 1.94
CA SER A 928 -3.62 54.55 2.38
C SER A 928 -4.58 54.27 3.53
N TYR A 929 -4.91 52.99 3.79
CA TYR A 929 -5.84 52.62 4.87
C TYR A 929 -5.27 52.96 6.26
N SER A 930 -5.93 53.87 6.99
CA SER A 930 -5.57 54.23 8.38
C SER A 930 -5.88 53.10 9.38
N LYS A 931 -6.95 52.34 9.12
CA LYS A 931 -7.26 51.04 9.70
C LYS A 931 -7.54 50.08 8.52
N PRO A 932 -6.98 48.87 8.49
CA PRO A 932 -7.19 47.96 7.36
C PRO A 932 -8.61 47.39 7.41
N PRO A 933 -9.27 47.24 6.26
CA PRO A 933 -10.38 46.30 6.09
C PRO A 933 -10.01 44.88 6.55
N ASP A 934 -11.02 44.10 6.94
CA ASP A 934 -10.82 42.73 7.39
C ASP A 934 -10.21 41.85 6.28
N GLY A 935 -9.40 40.85 6.67
CA GLY A 935 -8.64 40.01 5.75
C GLY A 935 -7.38 40.64 5.13
N ILE A 936 -7.30 41.96 4.92
CA ILE A 936 -6.13 42.60 4.29
C ILE A 936 -4.86 42.50 5.16
N HIS A 937 -4.95 42.90 6.44
CA HIS A 937 -3.82 42.80 7.37
C HIS A 937 -3.39 41.34 7.64
N PRO A 938 -4.30 40.36 7.85
CA PRO A 938 -3.97 38.93 7.86
C PRO A 938 -3.25 38.46 6.59
N THR A 939 -3.72 38.84 5.41
CA THR A 939 -3.10 38.44 4.13
C THR A 939 -1.66 38.92 4.04
N LEU A 940 -1.43 40.21 4.26
CA LEU A 940 -0.07 40.80 4.22
C LEU A 940 0.82 40.29 5.37
N THR A 941 0.24 39.98 6.53
CA THR A 941 0.95 39.30 7.63
C THR A 941 1.45 37.94 7.17
N ALA A 942 0.60 37.14 6.52
CA ALA A 942 1.02 35.86 5.95
C ALA A 942 2.10 36.05 4.87
N THR A 943 1.98 37.06 3.99
CA THR A 943 3.02 37.39 3.00
C THR A 943 4.37 37.69 3.65
N PHE A 944 4.42 38.61 4.61
CA PHE A 944 5.67 38.97 5.28
C PHE A 944 6.23 37.85 6.16
N LEU A 945 5.38 36.96 6.69
CA LEU A 945 5.83 35.78 7.43
C LEU A 945 6.58 34.78 6.51
N LEU A 946 6.10 34.57 5.28
CA LEU A 946 6.85 33.79 4.28
C LEU A 946 8.16 34.47 3.90
N LEU A 947 8.16 35.80 3.76
CA LEU A 947 9.37 36.61 3.52
C LEU A 947 10.31 36.74 4.74
N GLY A 948 10.10 35.94 5.79
CA GLY A 948 11.02 35.80 6.94
C GLY A 948 10.87 36.84 8.06
N VAL A 949 9.86 37.71 8.03
CA VAL A 949 9.64 38.73 9.08
C VAL A 949 9.03 38.09 10.33
N GLN A 950 9.47 38.49 11.53
CA GLN A 950 8.96 37.88 12.76
C GLN A 950 7.53 38.31 13.07
N MET A 951 6.70 37.37 13.52
CA MET A 951 5.30 37.60 13.93
C MET A 951 5.14 38.68 15.03
N LYS A 952 6.20 39.04 15.76
CA LYS A 952 6.20 40.16 16.72
C LYS A 952 6.05 41.52 16.02
N GLU A 953 6.71 41.70 14.87
CA GLU A 953 6.72 42.94 14.10
C GLU A 953 5.40 43.14 13.34
N LEU A 954 4.75 42.04 12.94
CA LEU A 954 3.54 42.04 12.10
C LEU A 954 2.23 42.26 12.89
N LYS A 955 2.29 42.37 14.23
CA LYS A 955 1.10 42.57 15.09
C LYS A 955 0.34 43.86 14.81
N GLU A 956 1.05 44.93 14.44
CA GLU A 956 0.45 46.25 14.21
C GLU A 956 0.43 46.61 12.73
N TRP A 957 -0.71 47.10 12.26
CA TRP A 957 -0.90 47.54 10.87
C TRP A 957 0.12 48.61 10.43
N LYS A 958 0.48 49.53 11.33
CA LYS A 958 1.50 50.57 11.09
C LYS A 958 2.85 49.96 10.71
N SER A 959 3.26 48.89 11.38
CA SER A 959 4.51 48.18 11.08
C SER A 959 4.46 47.51 9.70
N VAL A 960 3.32 46.94 9.32
CA VAL A 960 3.12 46.34 7.99
C VAL A 960 3.20 47.40 6.88
N ILE A 961 2.59 48.58 7.06
CA ILE A 961 2.77 49.72 6.13
C ILE A 961 4.24 50.12 6.02
N VAL A 962 4.98 50.22 7.14
CA VAL A 962 6.41 50.57 7.12
C VAL A 962 7.24 49.53 6.37
N LEU A 963 6.95 48.23 6.50
CA LEU A 963 7.58 47.15 5.74
C LEU A 963 7.27 47.27 4.24
N MET A 964 6.02 47.50 3.86
CA MET A 964 5.64 47.80 2.46
C MET A 964 6.25 49.10 1.92
N GLY A 965 6.63 50.03 2.81
CA GLY A 965 7.26 51.32 2.50
C GLY A 965 8.75 51.24 2.15
N LYS A 966 9.42 50.11 2.42
CA LYS A 966 10.86 49.96 2.16
C LYS A 966 11.21 50.01 0.66
N THR A 967 12.38 50.57 0.36
CA THR A 967 12.91 50.77 -0.99
C THR A 967 14.29 50.12 -1.15
N GLY A 968 14.83 50.09 -2.37
CA GLY A 968 16.15 49.51 -2.64
C GLY A 968 16.18 48.00 -2.43
N LYS A 969 17.17 47.49 -1.68
CA LYS A 969 17.36 46.04 -1.48
C LYS A 969 16.20 45.37 -0.75
N ASP A 970 15.65 46.05 0.24
CA ASP A 970 14.61 45.56 1.16
C ASP A 970 13.18 45.84 0.66
N SER A 971 13.02 46.22 -0.61
CA SER A 971 11.70 46.54 -1.15
C SER A 971 10.82 45.31 -1.26
N PHE A 972 9.58 45.39 -0.77
CA PHE A 972 8.61 44.29 -0.72
C PHE A 972 8.45 43.54 -2.05
N MET A 973 8.24 44.25 -3.18
CA MET A 973 8.14 43.62 -4.50
C MET A 973 9.46 43.00 -4.98
N ARG A 974 10.61 43.54 -4.53
CA ARG A 974 11.93 42.94 -4.80
C ARG A 974 12.10 41.65 -4.01
N GLN A 975 11.64 41.58 -2.76
CA GLN A 975 11.67 40.35 -1.96
C GLN A 975 10.81 39.25 -2.60
N ILE A 976 9.59 39.58 -3.06
CA ILE A 976 8.72 38.64 -3.81
C ILE A 976 9.40 38.19 -5.12
N SER A 977 10.13 39.07 -5.80
CA SER A 977 10.90 38.73 -7.02
C SER A 977 12.24 38.00 -6.77
N TYR A 978 12.58 37.69 -5.52
CA TYR A 978 13.69 36.79 -5.18
C TYR A 978 13.28 35.74 -4.12
N PHE A 979 11.98 35.49 -3.97
CA PHE A 979 11.44 34.51 -3.05
C PHE A 979 11.65 33.08 -3.58
N ASP A 980 12.20 32.22 -2.74
CA ASP A 980 12.30 30.77 -2.96
C ASP A 980 11.54 30.03 -1.84
N PRO A 981 10.43 29.34 -2.15
CA PRO A 981 9.71 28.47 -1.23
C PRO A 981 10.60 27.51 -0.43
N LYS A 982 11.67 26.97 -1.03
CA LYS A 982 12.55 26.02 -0.32
C LYS A 982 13.27 26.64 0.87
N SER A 983 13.42 27.97 0.91
CA SER A 983 14.07 28.69 2.03
C SER A 983 13.17 28.85 3.28
N VAL A 984 11.91 28.41 3.23
CA VAL A 984 10.92 28.62 4.30
C VAL A 984 10.61 27.31 5.01
N SER A 985 10.70 27.31 6.36
CA SER A 985 10.36 26.12 7.15
C SER A 985 8.84 25.83 7.13
N PRO A 986 8.40 24.55 7.22
CA PRO A 986 6.97 24.21 7.31
C PRO A 986 6.29 24.85 8.52
N LYS A 987 7.04 24.99 9.63
CA LYS A 987 6.61 25.67 10.86
C LYS A 987 6.31 27.17 10.62
N THR A 988 6.87 27.78 9.58
CA THR A 988 6.51 29.13 9.10
C THR A 988 5.31 29.10 8.16
N ALA A 989 5.26 28.19 7.18
CA ALA A 989 4.13 28.06 6.25
C ALA A 989 2.81 27.76 6.97
N ALA A 990 2.79 26.80 7.90
CA ALA A 990 1.62 26.47 8.71
C ALA A 990 1.14 27.64 9.59
N ARG A 991 2.06 28.52 10.04
CA ARG A 991 1.71 29.76 10.75
C ARG A 991 1.10 30.81 9.82
N ALA A 992 1.61 30.95 8.59
CA ALA A 992 1.04 31.81 7.57
C ALA A 992 -0.38 31.34 7.19
N LYS A 993 -0.55 30.03 6.93
CA LYS A 993 -1.84 29.36 6.68
C LYS A 993 -2.83 29.62 7.81
N LYS A 994 -2.44 29.41 9.08
CA LYS A 994 -3.29 29.69 10.26
C LYS A 994 -3.67 31.17 10.45
N VAL A 995 -2.91 32.12 9.87
CA VAL A 995 -3.32 33.54 9.81
C VAL A 995 -4.30 33.77 8.65
N LEU A 996 -4.08 33.12 7.51
CA LEU A 996 -4.84 33.28 6.27
C LEU A 996 -6.24 32.65 6.33
N ASN A 997 -6.36 31.40 6.80
CA ASN A 997 -7.60 30.59 6.90
C ASN A 997 -8.77 31.22 7.70
N LYS A 998 -8.60 32.42 8.25
CA LYS A 998 -9.67 33.22 8.84
C LYS A 998 -10.55 33.92 7.79
N PHE A 999 -10.08 34.01 6.55
CA PHE A 999 -10.73 34.72 5.45
C PHE A 999 -10.61 33.91 4.17
N THR A 1000 -11.61 33.97 3.30
CA THR A 1000 -11.51 33.40 1.95
C THR A 1000 -10.87 34.41 0.97
N ARG A 1001 -10.32 33.91 -0.13
CA ARG A 1001 -9.81 34.72 -1.26
C ARG A 1001 -10.77 35.85 -1.62
N ASP A 1002 -12.05 35.52 -1.72
CA ASP A 1002 -13.06 36.44 -2.24
C ASP A 1002 -13.48 37.48 -1.20
N GLN A 1003 -13.53 37.15 0.11
CA GLN A 1003 -13.69 38.16 1.17
C GLN A 1003 -12.55 39.20 1.16
N VAL A 1004 -11.32 38.76 0.87
CA VAL A 1004 -10.18 39.67 0.70
C VAL A 1004 -10.31 40.48 -0.60
N ARG A 1005 -10.81 39.87 -1.69
CA ARG A 1005 -11.05 40.54 -2.98
C ARG A 1005 -12.10 41.65 -2.91
N GLN A 1006 -13.19 41.44 -2.17
CA GLN A 1006 -14.19 42.48 -1.88
C GLN A 1006 -13.60 43.67 -1.12
N SER A 1007 -12.59 43.40 -0.29
CA SER A 1007 -11.92 44.42 0.54
C SER A 1007 -10.83 45.17 -0.21
N SER A 1008 -10.05 44.50 -1.07
CA SER A 1008 -9.15 45.11 -2.06
C SER A 1008 -8.69 44.08 -3.10
N ALA A 1009 -8.80 44.44 -4.39
CA ALA A 1009 -8.36 43.58 -5.49
C ALA A 1009 -6.87 43.22 -5.40
N GLY A 1010 -6.00 44.16 -5.02
CA GLY A 1010 -4.57 43.89 -4.85
C GLY A 1010 -4.26 42.99 -3.66
N ALA A 1011 -5.03 43.10 -2.57
CA ALA A 1011 -4.90 42.19 -1.43
C ALA A 1011 -5.25 40.75 -1.84
N ALA A 1012 -6.23 40.54 -2.72
CA ALA A 1012 -6.53 39.21 -3.25
C ALA A 1012 -5.39 38.64 -4.12
N THR A 1013 -4.67 39.45 -4.89
CA THR A 1013 -3.47 38.98 -5.62
C THR A 1013 -2.40 38.49 -4.64
N PHE A 1014 -2.16 39.20 -3.53
CA PHE A 1014 -1.27 38.71 -2.47
C PHE A 1014 -1.82 37.46 -1.77
N TYR A 1015 -3.14 37.33 -1.57
CA TYR A 1015 -3.76 36.12 -1.03
C TYR A 1015 -3.50 34.90 -1.93
N ILE A 1016 -3.74 35.04 -3.24
CA ILE A 1016 -3.52 34.00 -4.24
C ILE A 1016 -2.04 33.58 -4.27
N TRP A 1017 -1.12 34.55 -4.29
CA TRP A 1017 0.32 34.28 -4.23
C TRP A 1017 0.73 33.57 -2.93
N VAL A 1018 0.30 34.07 -1.77
CA VAL A 1018 0.62 33.45 -0.47
C VAL A 1018 0.08 32.02 -0.40
N THR A 1019 -1.14 31.77 -0.89
CA THR A 1019 -1.74 30.42 -0.88
C THR A 1019 -0.92 29.47 -1.75
N GLY A 1020 -0.66 29.83 -3.01
CA GLY A 1020 0.15 29.02 -3.93
C GLY A 1020 1.62 28.87 -3.52
N MET A 1021 2.18 29.81 -2.75
CA MET A 1021 3.51 29.66 -2.14
C MET A 1021 3.47 28.77 -0.89
N ILE A 1022 2.40 28.79 -0.08
CA ILE A 1022 2.22 27.84 1.03
C ILE A 1022 2.10 26.41 0.49
N GLU A 1023 1.27 26.19 -0.53
CA GLU A 1023 1.18 24.90 -1.25
C GLU A 1023 2.57 24.41 -1.71
N GLU A 1024 3.39 25.31 -2.28
CA GLU A 1024 4.73 24.98 -2.78
C GLU A 1024 5.73 24.69 -1.66
N ILE A 1025 5.66 25.37 -0.50
CA ILE A 1025 6.52 25.06 0.67
C ILE A 1025 6.13 23.70 1.26
N GLU A 1026 4.82 23.48 1.50
CA GLU A 1026 4.29 22.24 2.08
C GLU A 1026 4.64 21.03 1.21
N SER A 1027 4.58 21.17 -0.11
CA SER A 1027 4.94 20.12 -1.08
C SER A 1027 6.44 20.03 -1.45
N HIS A 1028 7.33 20.57 -0.60
CA HIS A 1028 8.78 20.28 -0.59
C HIS A 1028 9.29 19.80 0.78
N GLY A 1029 8.46 19.75 1.83
CA GLY A 1029 8.90 19.50 3.21
C GLY A 1029 9.71 20.64 3.86
N GLY A 1030 10.11 21.65 3.08
CA GLY A 1030 10.92 22.80 3.50
C GLY A 1030 12.33 22.43 3.99
N THR A 1031 13.14 23.44 4.31
CA THR A 1031 14.45 23.22 4.95
C THR A 1031 14.36 23.27 6.46
N GLU A 1032 15.08 22.39 7.15
CA GLU A 1032 15.54 22.68 8.51
C GLU A 1032 16.41 23.94 8.50
N ALA A 1033 16.00 24.95 9.24
CA ALA A 1033 16.82 26.14 9.44
C ALA A 1033 17.91 25.83 10.47
N GLN A 1034 19.18 25.79 10.03
CA GLN A 1034 20.33 25.73 10.93
C GLN A 1034 20.24 26.84 11.98
N SER A 1035 20.08 26.47 13.25
CA SER A 1035 20.01 27.42 14.35
C SER A 1035 21.37 28.03 14.67
N ASP A 1036 21.45 29.36 14.66
CA ASP A 1036 22.47 30.19 15.32
C ASP A 1036 23.95 30.03 14.93
N SER A 1037 24.27 30.07 13.63
CA SER A 1037 25.67 30.32 13.17
C SER A 1037 26.14 31.79 13.32
N ASN A 1038 25.42 32.64 14.07
CA ASN A 1038 25.70 34.08 14.22
C ASN A 1038 26.00 34.51 15.68
N ARG A 1039 26.29 33.56 16.58
CA ARG A 1039 26.65 33.80 17.98
C ARG A 1039 28.14 33.53 18.31
N LEU A 1040 29.04 34.03 17.47
CA LEU A 1040 30.49 34.06 17.75
C LEU A 1040 31.14 35.39 17.30
N ARG A 1041 30.73 36.49 17.96
CA ARG A 1041 31.44 37.79 17.94
C ARG A 1041 31.34 38.53 19.28
N LEU A 1042 31.75 37.87 20.36
CA LEU A 1042 32.57 38.41 21.45
C LEU A 1042 33.13 37.25 22.28
#